data_AF-A0A496BBD9-F1
#
_entry.id   AF-A0A496BBD9-F1
#
_cell.length_a   1.000
_cell.length_b   1.000
_cell.length_c   1.000
_cell.angle_alpha   90.00
_cell.angle_beta   90.00
_cell.angle_gamma   90.00
#
_symmetry.space_group_name_H-M   'P 1'
#
loop_
_entity.id
_entity.type
_entity.pdbx_description
1 polymer ?
#
loop_
_entity_poly.entity_id
_entity_poly.type
_entity_poly.pdbx_seq_one_letter_code
_entity_poly.pdbx_strand_id
1 'polypeptide(L)'
;MSWKSTFTTLVCLIVPLVMAQVVNAQEKITGPWLWMIAPTEWDKGGAASINIDSLAVASHGAVTEADVASNGASPGDTVGNHAWTLSEISPTGINNINEVIHQIGWNIHPNFIDPIFVQYSSYALITLESDSAQPGVAMRVGSDDAIKVWLNGEVVHANPIDRGASGYQDEFPVNLRAGENLLMVKVSQGWSDCAMFVGINADFRAGTQQISFVPERRVQLIYFRPSDRPSQQGIDTKLGTMMKEAQLFYAEQMESYGFGRKTFQIETDSNGKAVVHHINGKFTDAYYQEDPWSRAWGEVESQFSLANIYILFLDVSGDTFCGASSYSTVSGRILIPASGFCLNVRTITHELGHTFGLYHDFRDDAYRMSYGSDSYKLAPCTAECLDVHPYFNNDPLSQNTPTTIEMLPVVLSRAEGLRLRFNVADPDGLHQAQLLTPEDSGQPTGHQQLIACRKLEGNSQTIEFVTAPLKVKPNVSITLRVSDALGNFTLQQFPDYLGSLASVNKITGPWLWMIAPTEPGRGGAASINIDSLAVASHGAVTEADIASNGASPGDTVGDYAWTLSEISTNVNNINEVINRIGWISNPDIDHHSAYALITLESDSAQPGVAMRVGSDDAIKVWLNGEVVHTNAINRGASDFQDLFVVDLKKGDNLLLVKVSDWIVSWTMFVGIDADVNTNYERSPDRVVSVDVNGDGVLNVLDLVLISINFGRTGENVADVNGDGIVNIVDLVKVAGEIGAGAAAPTAHPHTLEILTPTDVRHWLARAQQANLTDATSLRGILMLEQLLAAVIPIETSLLPNYPNPFNPETWIPYQLSEPAAVMVHIYAVNGSLIRRLTLGHQPAGTYENKNHAAYWDGRNTIGEPVASGVYFYTLIAGDFTTTRKMEIKK
;
A
#
# COMPACT_ATOMS: atom_id res chain seq x y z
N MET A 1 32.67 55.44 -16.82
CA MET A 1 32.17 56.38 -15.78
C MET A 1 32.22 55.60 -14.46
N SER A 2 33.28 55.62 -13.64
CA SER A 2 33.76 56.71 -12.74
C SER A 2 32.64 57.17 -11.79
N TRP A 3 32.63 57.06 -10.45
CA TRP A 3 33.58 56.84 -9.34
C TRP A 3 32.80 56.16 -8.16
N LYS A 4 33.33 55.29 -7.27
CA LYS A 4 34.18 55.51 -6.06
C LYS A 4 33.72 56.76 -5.23
N SER A 5 33.55 56.78 -3.90
CA SER A 5 34.43 56.34 -2.82
C SER A 5 33.80 56.70 -1.44
N THR A 6 33.82 55.79 -0.44
CA THR A 6 34.57 55.84 0.86
C THR A 6 34.05 56.79 1.95
N PHE A 7 33.93 56.42 3.24
CA PHE A 7 34.90 55.89 4.21
C PHE A 7 34.12 55.13 5.33
N THR A 8 34.44 53.94 5.86
CA THR A 8 35.57 53.46 6.71
C THR A 8 35.84 54.26 7.98
N THR A 9 35.64 53.62 9.16
CA THR A 9 36.41 53.54 10.44
C THR A 9 35.41 53.47 11.61
N LEU A 10 35.29 52.41 12.44
CA LEU A 10 36.14 52.04 13.60
C LEU A 10 35.53 50.73 14.19
N VAL A 11 36.18 49.56 14.12
CA VAL A 11 36.91 48.84 15.22
C VAL A 11 36.22 48.86 16.59
N CYS A 12 35.68 47.72 17.03
CA CYS A 12 36.00 46.97 18.29
C CYS A 12 34.81 46.09 18.76
N LEU A 13 35.11 44.80 18.99
CA LEU A 13 34.53 43.90 20.01
C LEU A 13 33.25 44.39 20.72
N ILE A 14 32.08 43.89 20.30
CA ILE A 14 30.95 43.59 21.20
C ILE A 14 30.21 42.38 20.60
N VAL A 15 30.19 41.28 21.35
CA VAL A 15 29.11 40.30 21.33
C VAL A 15 27.84 41.00 21.79
N PRO A 16 26.76 41.10 21.00
CA PRO A 16 25.43 41.27 21.55
C PRO A 16 24.82 39.86 21.59
N LEU A 17 24.79 39.18 22.73
CA LEU A 17 23.69 39.34 23.67
C LEU A 17 22.36 39.56 22.93
N VAL A 18 21.85 38.50 22.29
CA VAL A 18 20.41 38.28 22.22
C VAL A 18 20.10 37.17 23.22
N MET A 19 20.17 37.55 24.49
CA MET A 19 19.39 36.90 25.54
C MET A 19 18.05 37.63 25.58
N ALA A 20 16.96 36.86 25.55
CA ALA A 20 15.54 37.22 25.65
C ALA A 20 14.98 38.01 24.44
N GLN A 21 13.94 37.58 23.74
CA GLN A 21 12.83 36.73 24.16
C GLN A 21 12.63 35.54 23.21
N VAL A 22 12.75 34.34 23.76
CA VAL A 22 11.94 33.21 23.32
C VAL A 22 10.50 33.62 23.64
N VAL A 23 9.73 34.03 22.63
CA VAL A 23 8.26 34.01 22.79
C VAL A 23 7.85 32.60 22.41
N ASN A 24 7.84 31.74 23.42
CA ASN A 24 7.20 30.44 23.40
C ASN A 24 5.69 30.71 23.33
N ALA A 25 5.15 30.88 22.13
CA ALA A 25 3.70 30.91 21.96
C ALA A 25 3.22 29.45 21.91
N GLN A 26 2.60 28.97 22.99
CA GLN A 26 1.84 27.71 22.94
C GLN A 26 0.74 27.89 21.87
N GLU A 27 0.90 27.24 20.71
CA GLU A 27 -0.10 27.31 19.63
C GLU A 27 -1.44 26.67 20.03
N LYS A 28 -1.45 25.83 21.09
CA LYS A 28 -2.62 25.12 21.59
C LYS A 28 -2.68 25.18 23.12
N ILE A 29 -3.87 25.43 23.68
CA ILE A 29 -4.11 25.34 25.12
C ILE A 29 -4.16 23.84 25.48
N THR A 30 -3.07 23.34 26.05
CA THR A 30 -2.92 21.96 26.53
C THR A 30 -3.03 21.93 28.06
N GLY A 31 -3.85 21.04 28.58
CA GLY A 31 -4.13 20.86 30.01
C GLY A 31 -5.40 20.03 30.17
N PRO A 32 -5.67 19.46 31.36
CA PRO A 32 -6.92 18.76 31.57
C PRO A 32 -8.06 19.76 31.46
N TRP A 33 -8.93 19.53 30.49
CA TRP A 33 -10.17 20.29 30.31
C TRP A 33 -11.27 19.60 31.11
N LEU A 34 -12.19 20.39 31.62
CA LEU A 34 -13.43 19.88 32.19
C LEU A 34 -14.50 19.86 31.11
N TRP A 35 -15.05 18.68 30.83
CA TRP A 35 -15.96 18.43 29.72
C TRP A 35 -17.40 18.19 30.17
N MET A 36 -18.35 18.68 29.38
CA MET A 36 -19.77 18.40 29.51
C MET A 36 -20.39 18.25 28.13
N ILE A 37 -21.35 17.36 27.99
CA ILE A 37 -22.18 17.24 26.78
C ILE A 37 -23.62 17.44 27.23
N ALA A 38 -24.34 18.30 26.51
CA ALA A 38 -25.74 18.58 26.82
C ALA A 38 -26.61 18.46 25.57
N PRO A 39 -27.79 17.83 25.67
CA PRO A 39 -28.75 17.78 24.57
C PRO A 39 -29.22 19.18 24.17
N THR A 40 -29.45 19.38 22.88
CA THR A 40 -30.09 20.57 22.32
C THR A 40 -31.61 20.34 22.17
N GLU A 41 -32.34 21.35 21.71
CA GLU A 41 -33.76 21.17 21.37
C GLU A 41 -33.92 20.23 20.16
N TRP A 42 -35.03 19.48 20.11
CA TRP A 42 -35.35 18.54 19.03
C TRP A 42 -35.27 19.23 17.65
N ASP A 43 -34.52 18.62 16.72
CA ASP A 43 -34.20 19.10 15.35
C ASP A 43 -33.13 20.20 15.17
N LYS A 44 -32.56 20.72 16.27
CA LYS A 44 -31.60 21.83 16.20
C LYS A 44 -30.18 21.36 16.52
N GLY A 45 -29.35 21.27 15.47
CA GLY A 45 -27.90 21.06 15.55
C GLY A 45 -27.11 22.18 14.88
N GLY A 46 -25.78 22.10 14.95
CA GLY A 46 -24.88 22.98 14.20
C GLY A 46 -25.03 24.44 14.62
N ALA A 47 -25.04 25.32 13.63
CA ALA A 47 -25.34 26.75 13.74
C ALA A 47 -26.69 27.04 14.39
N ALA A 48 -27.69 26.17 14.24
CA ALA A 48 -29.03 26.39 14.77
C ALA A 48 -29.09 26.27 16.30
N SER A 49 -28.18 25.52 16.93
CA SER A 49 -28.16 25.28 18.38
C SER A 49 -27.06 26.00 19.15
N ILE A 50 -26.08 26.62 18.47
CA ILE A 50 -24.95 27.25 19.17
C ILE A 50 -25.39 28.36 20.14
N ASN A 51 -26.47 29.06 19.82
CA ASN A 51 -27.02 30.14 20.65
C ASN A 51 -28.11 29.68 21.64
N ILE A 52 -28.46 28.39 21.64
CA ILE A 52 -29.39 27.80 22.61
C ILE A 52 -28.62 27.41 23.86
N ASP A 53 -29.06 27.86 25.04
CA ASP A 53 -28.46 27.46 26.31
C ASP A 53 -28.72 25.98 26.60
N SER A 54 -27.85 25.10 26.12
CA SER A 54 -28.07 23.65 26.19
C SER A 54 -27.89 23.12 27.62
N LEU A 55 -27.11 23.81 28.45
CA LEU A 55 -27.01 23.49 29.88
C LEU A 55 -28.34 23.75 30.58
N ALA A 56 -29.01 24.85 30.26
CA ALA A 56 -30.35 25.15 30.79
C ALA A 56 -31.39 24.17 30.26
N VAL A 57 -31.32 23.77 28.99
CA VAL A 57 -32.21 22.74 28.42
C VAL A 57 -32.04 21.41 29.18
N ALA A 58 -30.80 20.94 29.34
CA ALA A 58 -30.48 19.67 29.98
C ALA A 58 -30.82 19.64 31.49
N SER A 59 -30.71 20.77 32.17
CA SER A 59 -30.96 20.90 33.61
C SER A 59 -32.36 21.41 33.96
N HIS A 60 -33.24 21.62 32.97
CA HIS A 60 -34.53 22.28 33.15
C HIS A 60 -34.42 23.68 33.80
N GLY A 61 -33.37 24.43 33.44
CA GLY A 61 -33.11 25.80 33.87
C GLY A 61 -32.36 25.92 35.19
N ALA A 62 -31.90 24.82 35.78
CA ALA A 62 -31.17 24.85 37.05
C ALA A 62 -29.71 25.31 36.92
N VAL A 63 -29.10 25.09 35.75
CA VAL A 63 -27.72 25.52 35.41
C VAL A 63 -27.75 26.15 34.02
N THR A 64 -27.21 27.36 33.87
CA THR A 64 -27.14 28.06 32.58
C THR A 64 -25.70 28.17 32.05
N GLU A 65 -25.54 28.40 30.74
CA GLU A 65 -24.24 28.76 30.13
C GLU A 65 -23.59 29.96 30.83
N ALA A 66 -24.40 30.97 31.19
CA ALA A 66 -23.91 32.17 31.85
C ALA A 66 -23.39 31.89 33.27
N ASP A 67 -24.06 31.00 34.01
CA ASP A 67 -23.64 30.60 35.35
C ASP A 67 -22.29 29.89 35.32
N VAL A 68 -22.12 28.93 34.42
CA VAL A 68 -20.86 28.19 34.28
C VAL A 68 -19.75 29.07 33.72
N ALA A 69 -20.03 29.91 32.72
CA ALA A 69 -19.03 30.83 32.16
C ALA A 69 -18.48 31.83 33.19
N SER A 70 -19.29 32.20 34.20
CA SER A 70 -18.93 33.19 35.21
C SER A 70 -18.31 32.57 36.46
N ASN A 71 -18.80 31.39 36.88
CA ASN A 71 -18.45 30.79 38.17
C ASN A 71 -17.60 29.52 38.05
N GLY A 72 -17.48 28.96 36.84
CA GLY A 72 -16.82 27.69 36.58
C GLY A 72 -17.68 26.49 36.97
N ALA A 73 -17.07 25.32 36.91
CA ALA A 73 -17.61 24.05 37.36
C ALA A 73 -16.47 23.19 37.92
N SER A 74 -16.81 22.23 38.77
CA SER A 74 -15.89 21.27 39.37
C SER A 74 -16.12 19.86 38.82
N PRO A 75 -15.10 18.98 38.81
CA PRO A 75 -15.30 17.57 38.47
C PRO A 75 -16.40 16.94 39.33
N GLY A 76 -17.40 16.33 38.68
CA GLY A 76 -18.55 15.72 39.33
C GLY A 76 -19.77 16.63 39.50
N ASP A 77 -19.65 17.95 39.28
CA ASP A 77 -20.82 18.84 39.26
C ASP A 77 -21.79 18.40 38.16
N THR A 78 -23.10 18.42 38.43
CA THR A 78 -24.10 17.85 37.53
C THR A 78 -24.90 18.89 36.75
N VAL A 79 -25.24 18.54 35.51
CA VAL A 79 -26.20 19.24 34.64
C VAL A 79 -27.20 18.19 34.17
N GLY A 80 -28.40 18.19 34.77
CA GLY A 80 -29.36 17.11 34.56
C GLY A 80 -28.80 15.76 35.05
N ASN A 81 -28.71 14.78 34.16
CA ASN A 81 -28.20 13.43 34.46
C ASN A 81 -26.70 13.26 34.17
N HIS A 82 -25.99 14.34 33.81
CA HIS A 82 -24.60 14.28 33.36
C HIS A 82 -23.69 15.05 34.30
N ALA A 83 -22.43 14.63 34.40
CA ALA A 83 -21.45 15.23 35.29
C ALA A 83 -20.26 15.80 34.51
N TRP A 84 -19.75 16.95 34.97
CA TRP A 84 -18.53 17.54 34.44
C TRP A 84 -17.35 16.59 34.68
N THR A 85 -16.64 16.21 33.61
CA THR A 85 -15.63 15.15 33.65
C THR A 85 -14.29 15.67 33.13
N LEU A 86 -13.19 15.37 33.83
CA LEU A 86 -11.85 15.74 33.36
C LEU A 86 -11.45 14.85 32.19
N SER A 87 -11.00 15.47 31.10
CA SER A 87 -10.42 14.76 29.96
C SER A 87 -9.45 15.67 29.20
N GLU A 88 -8.54 15.05 28.47
CA GLU A 88 -7.63 15.77 27.58
C GLU A 88 -8.17 15.77 26.16
N ILE A 89 -8.03 16.90 25.46
CA ILE A 89 -8.28 16.94 24.03
C ILE A 89 -7.03 16.53 23.28
N SER A 90 -7.18 15.59 22.34
CA SER A 90 -6.07 15.18 21.48
C SER A 90 -5.43 16.40 20.81
N PRO A 91 -4.08 16.51 20.80
CA PRO A 91 -3.38 17.64 20.21
C PRO A 91 -3.64 17.75 18.69
N THR A 92 -4.02 16.66 18.03
CA THR A 92 -4.20 16.56 16.58
C THR A 92 -5.46 15.78 16.22
N GLY A 93 -6.06 16.05 15.06
CA GLY A 93 -7.20 15.29 14.54
C GLY A 93 -8.46 16.14 14.37
N ILE A 94 -9.24 15.82 13.34
CA ILE A 94 -10.50 16.48 12.97
C ILE A 94 -11.72 15.84 13.64
N ASN A 95 -11.51 14.83 14.50
CA ASN A 95 -12.56 14.14 15.24
C ASN A 95 -12.28 14.07 16.76
N ASN A 96 -11.54 15.06 17.27
CA ASN A 96 -10.97 15.06 18.62
C ASN A 96 -12.01 15.22 19.75
N ILE A 97 -13.21 15.74 19.47
CA ILE A 97 -14.30 15.77 20.45
C ILE A 97 -14.83 14.34 20.63
N ASN A 98 -15.07 13.58 19.56
CA ASN A 98 -15.59 12.20 19.68
C ASN A 98 -14.64 11.31 20.47
N GLU A 99 -13.33 11.48 20.30
CA GLU A 99 -12.32 10.83 21.16
C GLU A 99 -12.54 11.15 22.65
N VAL A 100 -12.80 12.41 22.98
CA VAL A 100 -13.13 12.82 24.36
C VAL A 100 -14.45 12.21 24.83
N ILE A 101 -15.50 12.17 23.99
CA ILE A 101 -16.78 11.52 24.33
C ILE A 101 -16.55 10.05 24.73
N HIS A 102 -15.71 9.34 23.96
CA HIS A 102 -15.31 7.97 24.29
C HIS A 102 -14.50 7.89 25.58
N GLN A 103 -13.54 8.79 25.80
CA GLN A 103 -12.70 8.83 27.01
C GLN A 103 -13.51 9.08 28.28
N ILE A 104 -14.51 9.96 28.24
CA ILE A 104 -15.36 10.26 29.40
C ILE A 104 -16.45 9.20 29.64
N GLY A 105 -16.54 8.19 28.77
CA GLY A 105 -17.46 7.05 28.92
C GLY A 105 -18.92 7.41 28.62
N TRP A 106 -19.17 8.40 27.77
CA TRP A 106 -20.52 8.71 27.31
C TRP A 106 -20.94 7.69 26.24
N ASN A 107 -21.63 6.64 26.65
CA ASN A 107 -22.18 5.62 25.74
C ASN A 107 -23.36 6.19 24.95
N ILE A 108 -23.08 6.61 23.71
CA ILE A 108 -24.10 6.73 22.67
C ILE A 108 -24.37 5.29 22.18
N HIS A 109 -25.60 4.82 22.35
CA HIS A 109 -26.02 3.43 22.13
C HIS A 109 -25.49 2.83 20.81
N PRO A 110 -24.93 1.60 20.78
CA PRO A 110 -24.23 1.01 19.62
C PRO A 110 -25.12 0.59 18.43
N ASN A 111 -26.40 0.97 18.42
CA ASN A 111 -27.37 0.59 17.36
C ASN A 111 -27.92 1.80 16.56
N PHE A 112 -27.34 3.00 16.70
CA PHE A 112 -27.75 4.15 15.89
C PHE A 112 -26.70 4.50 14.85
N ILE A 113 -26.69 3.71 13.77
CA ILE A 113 -26.24 4.18 12.45
C ILE A 113 -27.50 4.71 11.74
N ASP A 114 -27.97 5.90 12.11
CA ASP A 114 -28.91 6.74 11.34
C ASP A 114 -28.92 8.18 11.95
N PRO A 115 -29.41 9.23 11.26
CA PRO A 115 -28.85 10.58 11.22
C PRO A 115 -29.28 11.47 12.41
N ILE A 116 -29.13 10.97 13.64
CA ILE A 116 -29.60 11.63 14.88
C ILE A 116 -28.45 12.34 15.64
N PHE A 117 -27.22 12.38 15.09
CA PHE A 117 -26.09 13.11 15.69
C PHE A 117 -26.24 14.65 15.70
N VAL A 118 -27.36 15.18 15.21
CA VAL A 118 -27.70 16.61 15.05
C VAL A 118 -28.15 17.30 16.35
N GLN A 119 -27.96 16.71 17.54
CA GLN A 119 -28.74 17.11 18.75
C GLN A 119 -27.97 17.30 20.06
N TYR A 120 -26.66 17.53 20.03
CA TYR A 120 -25.87 17.77 21.25
C TYR A 120 -24.90 18.95 21.08
N SER A 121 -24.62 19.61 22.21
CA SER A 121 -23.54 20.60 22.33
C SER A 121 -22.50 20.10 23.30
N SER A 122 -21.23 20.22 22.89
CA SER A 122 -20.06 19.89 23.70
C SER A 122 -19.51 21.15 24.32
N TYR A 123 -19.20 21.09 25.61
CA TYR A 123 -18.63 22.17 26.40
C TYR A 123 -17.28 21.74 26.96
N ALA A 124 -16.30 22.62 26.87
CA ALA A 124 -14.98 22.45 27.45
C ALA A 124 -14.65 23.68 28.30
N LEU A 125 -14.19 23.46 29.53
CA LEU A 125 -13.87 24.49 30.50
C LEU A 125 -12.42 24.33 31.00
N ILE A 126 -11.68 25.43 31.08
CA ILE A 126 -10.32 25.47 31.64
C ILE A 126 -10.04 26.81 32.33
N THR A 127 -9.15 26.79 33.32
CA THR A 127 -8.65 28.03 33.96
C THR A 127 -7.22 28.30 33.52
N LEU A 128 -6.96 29.55 33.12
CA LEU A 128 -5.67 30.07 32.68
C LEU A 128 -5.16 31.06 33.74
N GLU A 129 -4.09 30.72 34.44
CA GLU A 129 -3.44 31.60 35.40
C GLU A 129 -2.42 32.49 34.69
N SER A 130 -2.59 33.81 34.75
CA SER A 130 -1.70 34.79 34.13
C SER A 130 -1.01 35.63 35.20
N ASP A 131 0.32 35.70 35.17
CA ASP A 131 1.10 36.46 36.18
C ASP A 131 0.86 37.98 36.08
N SER A 132 0.40 38.47 34.94
CA SER A 132 0.09 39.89 34.70
C SER A 132 -1.13 40.07 33.80
N ALA A 133 -1.69 41.28 33.73
CA ALA A 133 -2.77 41.56 32.78
C ALA A 133 -2.19 41.70 31.36
N GLN A 134 -2.76 40.99 30.40
CA GLN A 134 -2.30 40.95 29.00
C GLN A 134 -3.45 41.37 28.07
N PRO A 135 -3.54 42.67 27.71
CA PRO A 135 -4.58 43.16 26.82
C PRO A 135 -4.26 42.87 25.35
N GLY A 136 -5.29 42.57 24.56
CA GLY A 136 -5.20 42.43 23.10
C GLY A 136 -4.41 41.21 22.60
N VAL A 137 -4.33 40.14 23.39
CA VAL A 137 -3.68 38.88 22.97
C VAL A 137 -4.55 38.17 21.93
N ALA A 138 -3.92 37.57 20.92
CA ALA A 138 -4.63 36.88 19.86
C ALA A 138 -5.10 35.50 20.35
N MET A 139 -6.41 35.28 20.37
CA MET A 139 -7.02 33.97 20.56
C MET A 139 -7.39 33.40 19.18
N ARG A 140 -7.07 32.12 18.97
CA ARG A 140 -7.36 31.39 17.73
C ARG A 140 -8.22 30.18 18.04
N VAL A 141 -9.31 30.01 17.31
CA VAL A 141 -10.21 28.86 17.49
C VAL A 141 -10.65 28.25 16.18
N GLY A 142 -11.07 27.00 16.21
CA GLY A 142 -11.66 26.29 15.07
C GLY A 142 -12.61 25.20 15.53
N SER A 143 -13.53 24.80 14.67
CA SER A 143 -14.53 23.76 14.96
C SER A 143 -14.95 23.02 13.68
N ASP A 144 -15.57 21.84 13.84
CA ASP A 144 -16.60 21.42 12.89
C ASP A 144 -17.90 22.12 13.29
N ASP A 145 -18.69 22.56 12.33
CA ASP A 145 -19.86 23.43 12.50
C ASP A 145 -19.62 24.66 13.40
N ALA A 146 -20.49 24.92 14.38
CA ALA A 146 -20.54 26.20 15.07
C ALA A 146 -19.78 26.21 16.40
N ILE A 147 -19.17 27.36 16.73
CA ILE A 147 -18.40 27.56 17.98
C ILE A 147 -18.83 28.83 18.72
N LYS A 148 -18.73 28.81 20.05
CA LYS A 148 -18.96 29.95 20.93
C LYS A 148 -17.98 29.90 22.10
N VAL A 149 -17.40 31.05 22.44
CA VAL A 149 -16.30 31.16 23.40
C VAL A 149 -16.61 32.24 24.42
N TRP A 150 -16.43 31.89 25.69
CA TRP A 150 -16.52 32.80 26.82
C TRP A 150 -15.17 32.92 27.50
N LEU A 151 -14.85 34.13 27.92
CA LEU A 151 -13.70 34.42 28.77
C LEU A 151 -14.17 35.28 29.94
N ASN A 152 -13.97 34.80 31.17
CA ASN A 152 -14.34 35.51 32.41
C ASN A 152 -15.83 35.93 32.45
N GLY A 153 -16.72 35.05 32.02
CA GLY A 153 -18.17 35.27 31.96
C GLY A 153 -18.68 36.03 30.74
N GLU A 154 -17.80 36.64 29.94
CA GLU A 154 -18.17 37.40 28.74
C GLU A 154 -18.01 36.56 27.47
N VAL A 155 -19.00 36.59 26.57
CA VAL A 155 -18.87 36.01 25.23
C VAL A 155 -17.85 36.84 24.44
N VAL A 156 -16.69 36.26 24.15
CA VAL A 156 -15.62 36.93 23.39
C VAL A 156 -15.66 36.58 21.90
N HIS A 157 -16.28 35.45 21.55
CA HIS A 157 -16.48 35.05 20.15
C HIS A 157 -17.67 34.11 19.99
N ALA A 158 -18.36 34.22 18.86
CA ALA A 158 -19.41 33.30 18.46
C ALA A 158 -19.45 33.25 16.93
N ASN A 159 -19.39 32.04 16.36
CA ASN A 159 -19.49 31.81 14.93
C ASN A 159 -20.60 30.79 14.65
N PRO A 160 -21.85 31.24 14.44
CA PRO A 160 -23.01 30.38 14.19
C PRO A 160 -23.11 30.00 12.71
N ILE A 161 -22.10 29.31 12.19
CA ILE A 161 -22.02 28.87 10.80
C ILE A 161 -21.67 27.38 10.79
N ASP A 162 -22.41 26.59 10.00
CA ASP A 162 -22.03 25.20 9.68
C ASP A 162 -20.83 25.23 8.73
N ARG A 163 -19.72 24.61 9.14
CA ARG A 163 -18.41 24.68 8.46
C ARG A 163 -17.63 23.41 8.73
N GLY A 164 -16.83 22.95 7.77
CA GLY A 164 -16.02 21.75 7.97
C GLY A 164 -14.92 21.93 9.03
N ALA A 165 -14.59 20.84 9.72
CA ALA A 165 -13.51 20.75 10.69
C ALA A 165 -12.16 21.28 10.15
N SER A 166 -11.65 22.37 10.72
CA SER A 166 -10.29 22.85 10.46
C SER A 166 -9.71 23.58 11.67
N GLY A 167 -8.39 23.50 11.83
CA GLY A 167 -7.67 24.22 12.88
C GLY A 167 -7.70 25.73 12.69
N TYR A 168 -7.89 26.47 13.79
CA TYR A 168 -7.67 27.93 13.91
C TYR A 168 -8.31 28.79 12.80
N GLN A 169 -9.55 28.48 12.43
CA GLN A 169 -10.33 29.18 11.40
C GLN A 169 -10.66 30.64 11.78
N ASP A 170 -10.80 30.92 13.07
CA ASP A 170 -11.13 32.24 13.60
C ASP A 170 -9.97 32.77 14.45
N GLU A 171 -9.63 34.06 14.31
CA GLU A 171 -8.68 34.77 15.16
C GLU A 171 -9.30 36.09 15.64
N PHE A 172 -9.24 36.35 16.94
CA PHE A 172 -9.80 37.56 17.55
C PHE A 172 -9.02 37.97 18.80
N PRO A 173 -8.97 39.29 19.12
CA PRO A 173 -8.27 39.76 20.30
C PRO A 173 -9.07 39.52 21.58
N VAL A 174 -8.41 39.10 22.65
CA VAL A 174 -8.97 38.99 24.00
C VAL A 174 -8.08 39.68 25.04
N ASN A 175 -8.61 39.89 26.25
CA ASN A 175 -7.85 40.49 27.35
C ASN A 175 -7.76 39.50 28.52
N LEU A 176 -6.55 39.06 28.87
CA LEU A 176 -6.33 38.31 30.12
C LEU A 176 -6.15 39.28 31.29
N ARG A 177 -6.81 38.96 32.41
CA ARG A 177 -6.61 39.63 33.71
C ARG A 177 -5.39 39.01 34.39
N ALA A 178 -4.75 39.76 35.28
CA ALA A 178 -3.78 39.16 36.21
C ALA A 178 -4.53 38.20 37.17
N GLY A 179 -3.97 37.02 37.42
CA GLY A 179 -4.61 35.94 38.17
C GLY A 179 -5.37 34.96 37.26
N GLU A 180 -6.42 34.34 37.81
CA GLU A 180 -7.21 33.33 37.12
C GLU A 180 -8.09 33.93 36.02
N ASN A 181 -8.11 33.26 34.85
CA ASN A 181 -8.99 33.54 33.74
C ASN A 181 -9.76 32.29 33.36
N LEU A 182 -11.09 32.33 33.45
CA LEU A 182 -11.94 31.20 33.14
C LEU A 182 -12.31 31.20 31.65
N LEU A 183 -11.94 30.15 30.93
CA LEU A 183 -12.22 29.97 29.51
C LEU A 183 -13.22 28.83 29.34
N MET A 184 -14.35 29.13 28.72
CA MET A 184 -15.36 28.13 28.34
C MET A 184 -15.54 28.16 26.82
N VAL A 185 -15.58 26.98 26.20
CA VAL A 185 -15.82 26.82 24.77
C VAL A 185 -16.98 25.86 24.57
N LYS A 186 -17.89 26.23 23.67
CA LYS A 186 -18.98 25.40 23.21
C LYS A 186 -18.82 25.13 21.72
N VAL A 187 -18.95 23.87 21.33
CA VAL A 187 -19.08 23.44 19.94
C VAL A 187 -20.43 22.77 19.76
N SER A 188 -21.12 23.09 18.66
CA SER A 188 -22.48 22.65 18.38
C SER A 188 -22.52 22.00 17.00
N GLN A 189 -22.92 20.73 16.96
CA GLN A 189 -22.75 19.84 15.81
C GLN A 189 -24.04 19.61 15.04
N GLY A 190 -23.94 19.64 13.71
CA GLY A 190 -25.00 19.38 12.76
C GLY A 190 -24.82 18.04 12.06
N TRP A 191 -23.66 17.78 11.44
CA TRP A 191 -23.41 16.54 10.66
C TRP A 191 -21.92 16.14 10.63
N SER A 192 -21.62 14.84 10.73
CA SER A 192 -20.28 14.23 10.57
C SER A 192 -19.32 14.36 11.77
N ASP A 193 -18.00 14.49 11.52
CA ASP A 193 -16.92 14.48 12.51
C ASP A 193 -17.08 15.60 13.57
N CYS A 194 -16.37 15.50 14.69
CA CYS A 194 -16.46 16.49 15.77
C CYS A 194 -15.10 17.05 16.18
N ALA A 195 -14.86 18.34 15.92
CA ALA A 195 -13.58 18.98 16.19
C ALA A 195 -13.68 20.26 17.05
N MET A 196 -12.71 20.44 17.95
CA MET A 196 -12.44 21.71 18.64
C MET A 196 -10.94 22.04 18.59
N PHE A 197 -10.61 23.29 18.26
CA PHE A 197 -9.26 23.84 18.31
C PHE A 197 -9.27 25.15 19.09
N VAL A 198 -8.35 25.29 20.06
CA VAL A 198 -8.26 26.49 20.90
C VAL A 198 -6.79 26.79 21.19
N GLY A 199 -6.35 27.99 20.82
CA GLY A 199 -5.00 28.50 21.05
C GLY A 199 -5.06 29.96 21.49
N ILE A 200 -4.06 30.39 22.28
CA ILE A 200 -3.93 31.79 22.70
C ILE A 200 -2.45 32.17 22.73
N ASN A 201 -2.12 33.28 22.09
CA ASN A 201 -0.76 33.81 22.08
C ASN A 201 -0.53 34.71 23.30
N ALA A 202 -0.38 34.09 24.47
CA ALA A 202 -0.20 34.76 25.76
C ALA A 202 0.64 33.91 26.71
N ASP A 203 1.24 34.54 27.72
CA ASP A 203 1.94 33.84 28.80
C ASP A 203 0.94 33.40 29.87
N PHE A 204 0.74 32.10 30.07
CA PHE A 204 -0.16 31.59 31.12
C PHE A 204 0.27 30.21 31.63
N ARG A 205 -0.29 29.80 32.76
CA ARG A 205 -0.23 28.45 33.30
C ARG A 205 -1.64 27.85 33.25
N ALA A 206 -1.82 26.76 32.51
CA ALA A 206 -3.11 26.05 32.48
C ALA A 206 -3.25 25.16 33.71
N GLY A 207 -4.39 25.24 34.40
CA GLY A 207 -4.70 24.35 35.51
C GLY A 207 -6.12 24.50 36.00
N THR A 208 -6.90 23.41 36.01
CA THR A 208 -8.00 23.28 36.97
C THR A 208 -7.37 23.27 38.36
N GLN A 209 -7.92 24.04 39.31
CA GLN A 209 -7.53 24.09 40.73
C GLN A 209 -6.51 23.03 41.15
N GLN A 210 -5.37 23.46 41.73
CA GLN A 210 -4.52 22.57 42.51
C GLN A 210 -5.37 21.83 43.56
N ILE A 211 -5.82 20.63 43.24
CA ILE A 211 -6.26 19.67 44.24
C ILE A 211 -4.97 19.14 44.85
N SER A 212 -4.52 19.80 45.92
CA SER A 212 -3.41 19.38 46.77
C SER A 212 -3.75 18.13 47.61
N PHE A 213 -4.56 17.22 47.06
CA PHE A 213 -4.91 15.94 47.63
C PHE A 213 -4.92 14.95 46.45
N VAL A 214 -3.78 14.35 46.14
CA VAL A 214 -3.78 13.13 45.34
C VAL A 214 -4.16 12.02 46.33
N PRO A 215 -5.41 11.51 46.33
CA PRO A 215 -5.70 10.32 47.12
C PRO A 215 -4.75 9.21 46.67
N GLU A 216 -4.28 8.38 47.61
CA GLU A 216 -3.44 7.23 47.28
C GLU A 216 -4.10 6.41 46.16
N ARG A 217 -3.37 6.21 45.05
CA ARG A 217 -3.87 5.46 43.89
C ARG A 217 -4.04 4.00 44.27
N ARG A 218 -5.30 3.59 44.44
CA ARG A 218 -5.66 2.24 44.86
C ARG A 218 -6.74 1.71 43.92
N VAL A 219 -6.63 0.44 43.55
CA VAL A 219 -7.70 -0.27 42.86
C VAL A 219 -8.80 -0.59 43.87
N GLN A 220 -10.02 -0.13 43.60
CA GLN A 220 -11.18 -0.30 44.47
C GLN A 220 -12.12 -1.37 43.90
N LEU A 221 -12.68 -2.19 44.80
CA LEU A 221 -13.50 -3.34 44.42
C LEU A 221 -14.96 -3.05 44.73
N ILE A 222 -15.85 -3.27 43.77
CA ILE A 222 -17.29 -3.11 43.91
C ILE A 222 -17.94 -4.47 43.62
N TYR A 223 -18.80 -4.94 44.52
CA TYR A 223 -19.67 -6.08 44.25
C TYR A 223 -21.09 -5.55 44.04
N PHE A 224 -21.60 -5.72 42.82
CA PHE A 224 -22.91 -5.24 42.41
C PHE A 224 -23.88 -6.41 42.33
N ARG A 225 -24.98 -6.31 43.07
CA ARG A 225 -25.99 -7.36 43.17
C ARG A 225 -27.35 -6.86 42.66
N PRO A 226 -27.91 -7.45 41.59
CA PRO A 226 -29.28 -7.18 41.18
C PRO A 226 -30.31 -7.44 42.27
N SER A 227 -31.46 -6.76 42.22
CA SER A 227 -32.47 -6.74 43.30
C SER A 227 -33.11 -8.09 43.62
N ASP A 228 -33.12 -9.02 42.66
CA ASP A 228 -33.69 -10.36 42.76
C ASP A 228 -32.64 -11.47 42.96
N ARG A 229 -31.36 -11.10 43.10
CA ARG A 229 -30.26 -12.05 43.30
C ARG A 229 -29.93 -12.24 44.79
N PRO A 230 -29.75 -13.49 45.25
CA PRO A 230 -29.31 -13.74 46.62
C PRO A 230 -27.87 -13.24 46.82
N SER A 231 -27.53 -12.80 48.03
CA SER A 231 -26.13 -12.45 48.35
C SER A 231 -25.26 -13.70 48.31
N GLN A 232 -24.11 -13.62 47.65
CA GLN A 232 -23.13 -14.71 47.63
C GLN A 232 -22.34 -14.77 48.94
N GLN A 233 -22.46 -15.89 49.66
CA GLN A 233 -21.72 -16.09 50.90
C GLN A 233 -20.21 -16.17 50.64
N GLY A 234 -19.43 -15.35 51.36
CA GLY A 234 -17.97 -15.35 51.28
C GLY A 234 -17.37 -14.64 50.06
N ILE A 235 -18.18 -13.89 49.30
CA ILE A 235 -17.73 -13.19 48.09
C ILE A 235 -16.55 -12.24 48.36
N ASP A 236 -16.56 -11.48 49.46
CA ASP A 236 -15.46 -10.56 49.80
C ASP A 236 -14.12 -11.29 49.95
N THR A 237 -14.13 -12.44 50.62
CA THR A 237 -12.92 -13.26 50.81
C THR A 237 -12.45 -13.82 49.49
N LYS A 238 -13.38 -14.26 48.63
CA LYS A 238 -13.07 -14.77 47.29
C LYS A 238 -12.42 -13.69 46.43
N LEU A 239 -13.08 -12.53 46.28
CA LEU A 239 -12.58 -11.41 45.49
C LEU A 239 -11.24 -10.89 46.04
N GLY A 240 -11.13 -10.72 47.37
CA GLY A 240 -9.88 -10.32 48.01
C GLY A 240 -8.73 -11.30 47.80
N THR A 241 -9.00 -12.61 47.72
CA THR A 241 -7.99 -13.63 47.42
C THR A 241 -7.54 -13.53 45.96
N MET A 242 -8.49 -13.42 45.03
CA MET A 242 -8.19 -13.29 43.60
C MET A 242 -7.39 -12.01 43.30
N MET A 243 -7.69 -10.91 43.98
CA MET A 243 -6.93 -9.66 43.84
C MET A 243 -5.50 -9.80 44.38
N LYS A 244 -5.29 -10.54 45.47
CA LYS A 244 -3.94 -10.87 45.95
C LYS A 244 -3.17 -11.74 44.96
N GLU A 245 -3.83 -12.71 44.33
CA GLU A 245 -3.23 -13.53 43.27
C GLU A 245 -2.88 -12.69 42.03
N ALA A 246 -3.73 -11.72 41.66
CA ALA A 246 -3.44 -10.76 40.60
C ALA A 246 -2.24 -9.86 40.95
N GLN A 247 -2.17 -9.33 42.18
CA GLN A 247 -1.01 -8.57 42.68
C GLN A 247 0.26 -9.43 42.67
N LEU A 248 0.17 -10.70 43.06
CA LEU A 248 1.29 -11.64 43.05
C LEU A 248 1.81 -11.88 41.63
N PHE A 249 0.90 -12.10 40.67
CA PHE A 249 1.25 -12.23 39.27
C PHE A 249 2.07 -11.03 38.79
N TYR A 250 1.56 -9.81 38.95
CA TYR A 250 2.28 -8.61 38.53
C TYR A 250 3.62 -8.45 39.26
N ALA A 251 3.67 -8.66 40.58
CA ALA A 251 4.91 -8.57 41.36
C ALA A 251 5.99 -9.54 40.90
N GLU A 252 5.63 -10.80 40.62
CA GLU A 252 6.57 -11.82 40.15
C GLU A 252 7.04 -11.55 38.72
N GLN A 253 6.15 -11.07 37.85
CA GLN A 253 6.53 -10.68 36.49
C GLN A 253 7.51 -9.50 36.51
N MET A 254 7.21 -8.43 37.28
CA MET A 254 8.10 -7.27 37.42
C MET A 254 9.47 -7.65 38.00
N GLU A 255 9.50 -8.52 39.00
CA GLU A 255 10.74 -9.03 39.59
C GLU A 255 11.55 -9.87 38.58
N SER A 256 10.88 -10.73 37.80
CA SER A 256 11.54 -11.58 36.80
C SER A 256 12.21 -10.79 35.67
N TYR A 257 11.70 -9.58 35.38
CA TYR A 257 12.28 -8.66 34.39
C TYR A 257 13.30 -7.68 35.00
N GLY A 258 13.57 -7.76 36.31
CA GLY A 258 14.62 -6.97 36.97
C GLY A 258 14.19 -5.58 37.47
N PHE A 259 12.88 -5.27 37.44
CA PHE A 259 12.33 -3.99 37.91
C PHE A 259 12.06 -3.95 39.43
N GLY A 260 12.45 -5.01 40.13
CA GLY A 260 12.12 -5.21 41.53
C GLY A 260 10.69 -5.72 41.73
N ARG A 261 10.40 -6.16 42.96
CA ARG A 261 9.12 -6.78 43.30
C ARG A 261 8.07 -5.70 43.61
N LYS A 262 7.44 -5.17 42.56
CA LYS A 262 6.40 -4.13 42.64
C LYS A 262 5.08 -4.53 41.99
N THR A 263 3.99 -4.02 42.55
CA THR A 263 2.62 -4.26 42.08
C THR A 263 1.72 -3.11 42.48
N PHE A 264 0.57 -3.00 41.83
CA PHE A 264 -0.49 -2.08 42.20
C PHE A 264 -1.03 -2.29 43.62
N GLN A 265 -1.55 -1.23 44.24
CA GLN A 265 -2.20 -1.27 45.55
C GLN A 265 -3.71 -1.43 45.41
N ILE A 266 -4.33 -2.09 46.41
CA ILE A 266 -5.79 -2.16 46.56
C ILE A 266 -6.23 -1.40 47.82
N GLU A 267 -7.50 -1.03 47.89
CA GLU A 267 -8.09 -0.55 49.13
C GLU A 267 -8.18 -1.68 50.17
N THR A 268 -7.66 -1.41 51.37
CA THR A 268 -7.67 -2.36 52.48
C THR A 268 -8.19 -1.71 53.76
N ASP A 269 -8.86 -2.49 54.60
CA ASP A 269 -9.22 -2.07 55.95
C ASP A 269 -7.97 -1.96 56.85
N SER A 270 -8.17 -1.56 58.10
CA SER A 270 -7.10 -1.41 59.09
C SER A 270 -6.37 -2.73 59.43
N ASN A 271 -6.90 -3.88 59.03
CA ASN A 271 -6.29 -5.20 59.21
C ASN A 271 -5.63 -5.71 57.91
N GLY A 272 -5.59 -4.91 56.85
CA GLY A 272 -5.02 -5.30 55.56
C GLY A 272 -5.92 -6.25 54.74
N LYS A 273 -7.20 -6.38 55.10
CA LYS A 273 -8.18 -7.13 54.30
C LYS A 273 -8.71 -6.22 53.19
N ALA A 274 -8.84 -6.75 51.98
CA ALA A 274 -9.42 -6.01 50.85
C ALA A 274 -10.82 -5.48 51.21
N VAL A 275 -11.06 -4.20 50.92
CA VAL A 275 -12.38 -3.58 51.02
C VAL A 275 -13.16 -3.88 49.75
N VAL A 276 -14.38 -4.40 49.91
CA VAL A 276 -15.33 -4.61 48.81
C VAL A 276 -16.56 -3.76 49.10
N HIS A 277 -16.86 -2.84 48.20
CA HIS A 277 -18.02 -1.95 48.30
C HIS A 277 -19.25 -2.66 47.72
N HIS A 278 -20.26 -2.90 48.55
CA HIS A 278 -21.48 -3.61 48.13
C HIS A 278 -22.53 -2.64 47.62
N ILE A 279 -22.98 -2.84 46.38
CA ILE A 279 -24.07 -2.09 45.77
C ILE A 279 -25.24 -3.02 45.49
N ASN A 280 -26.43 -2.61 45.96
CA ASN A 280 -27.68 -3.29 45.63
C ASN A 280 -28.33 -2.56 44.46
N GLY A 281 -28.35 -3.21 43.30
CA GLY A 281 -28.98 -2.70 42.10
C GLY A 281 -30.48 -2.55 42.27
N LYS A 282 -31.05 -1.52 41.63
CA LYS A 282 -32.49 -1.22 41.69
C LYS A 282 -33.35 -2.20 40.88
N PHE A 283 -32.77 -2.84 39.86
CA PHE A 283 -33.50 -3.64 38.89
C PHE A 283 -33.16 -5.13 38.99
N THR A 284 -33.82 -5.97 38.21
CA THR A 284 -33.63 -7.43 38.22
C THR A 284 -32.39 -7.85 37.45
N ASP A 285 -31.92 -9.07 37.68
CA ASP A 285 -30.82 -9.71 36.94
C ASP A 285 -30.99 -9.61 35.42
N ALA A 286 -32.19 -9.91 34.92
CA ALA A 286 -32.51 -9.81 33.50
C ALA A 286 -32.27 -8.40 32.93
N TYR A 287 -32.52 -7.34 33.71
CA TYR A 287 -32.25 -5.97 33.27
C TYR A 287 -30.75 -5.75 33.05
N TYR A 288 -29.88 -6.20 33.95
CA TYR A 288 -28.44 -5.99 33.75
C TYR A 288 -27.86 -6.91 32.68
N GLN A 289 -28.46 -8.06 32.36
CA GLN A 289 -27.96 -8.94 31.30
C GLN A 289 -28.09 -8.37 29.88
N GLU A 290 -29.05 -7.47 29.63
CA GLU A 290 -29.26 -6.86 28.31
C GLU A 290 -28.15 -5.87 27.93
N ASP A 291 -27.67 -5.08 28.88
CA ASP A 291 -26.54 -4.16 28.72
C ASP A 291 -25.77 -4.06 30.05
N PRO A 292 -24.90 -5.04 30.34
CA PRO A 292 -24.22 -5.16 31.62
C PRO A 292 -23.38 -3.93 31.98
N TRP A 293 -22.78 -3.29 30.98
CA TRP A 293 -21.90 -2.16 31.19
C TRP A 293 -22.67 -0.91 31.57
N SER A 294 -23.51 -0.38 30.66
CA SER A 294 -24.12 0.93 30.87
C SER A 294 -25.10 0.92 32.03
N ARG A 295 -25.81 -0.19 32.24
CA ARG A 295 -26.82 -0.31 33.30
C ARG A 295 -26.20 -0.44 34.70
N ALA A 296 -25.12 -1.21 34.84
CA ALA A 296 -24.45 -1.34 36.14
C ALA A 296 -23.67 -0.07 36.49
N TRP A 297 -22.86 0.45 35.56
CA TRP A 297 -22.09 1.67 35.80
C TRP A 297 -22.97 2.89 36.01
N GLY A 298 -24.10 3.01 35.29
CA GLY A 298 -25.04 4.11 35.48
C GLY A 298 -25.63 4.21 36.90
N GLU A 299 -25.67 3.11 37.66
CA GLU A 299 -26.08 3.14 39.07
C GLU A 299 -24.91 3.35 40.04
N VAL A 300 -23.69 3.06 39.62
CA VAL A 300 -22.47 3.14 40.44
C VAL A 300 -21.81 4.51 40.36
N GLU A 301 -21.71 5.12 39.19
CA GLU A 301 -20.91 6.32 38.94
C GLU A 301 -21.33 7.53 39.79
N SER A 302 -22.62 7.63 40.16
CA SER A 302 -23.10 8.69 41.07
C SER A 302 -22.68 8.53 42.54
N GLN A 303 -22.10 7.37 42.92
CA GLN A 303 -21.77 7.01 44.29
C GLN A 303 -20.27 6.98 44.58
N PHE A 304 -19.42 7.02 43.54
CA PHE A 304 -17.97 6.90 43.66
C PHE A 304 -17.25 8.03 42.93
N SER A 305 -16.06 8.39 43.40
CA SER A 305 -15.20 9.36 42.71
C SER A 305 -14.70 8.75 41.40
N LEU A 306 -14.72 9.48 40.29
CA LEU A 306 -14.23 8.95 39.00
C LEU A 306 -12.71 9.08 38.81
N ALA A 307 -11.96 9.33 39.89
CA ALA A 307 -10.51 9.61 39.86
C ALA A 307 -9.61 8.39 40.16
N ASN A 308 -10.17 7.18 40.25
CA ASN A 308 -9.44 5.94 40.57
C ASN A 308 -9.78 4.80 39.60
N ILE A 309 -9.08 3.66 39.74
CA ILE A 309 -9.43 2.41 39.06
C ILE A 309 -10.43 1.62 39.91
N TYR A 310 -11.57 1.28 39.31
CA TYR A 310 -12.65 0.51 39.92
C TYR A 310 -12.90 -0.79 39.17
N ILE A 311 -13.01 -1.89 39.91
CA ILE A 311 -13.46 -3.18 39.40
C ILE A 311 -14.85 -3.47 39.94
N LEU A 312 -15.83 -3.50 39.05
CA LEU A 312 -17.22 -3.87 39.32
C LEU A 312 -17.43 -5.35 38.99
N PHE A 313 -17.64 -6.14 40.05
CA PHE A 313 -18.03 -7.54 39.96
C PHE A 313 -19.56 -7.64 39.94
N LEU A 314 -20.14 -7.95 38.78
CA LEU A 314 -21.58 -7.97 38.55
C LEU A 314 -22.18 -9.37 38.74
N ASP A 315 -23.08 -9.53 39.70
CA ASP A 315 -23.70 -10.83 40.06
C ASP A 315 -24.92 -11.21 39.21
N VAL A 316 -24.68 -11.51 37.94
CA VAL A 316 -25.71 -11.95 36.98
C VAL A 316 -25.80 -13.48 36.86
N SER A 317 -26.94 -14.01 36.41
CA SER A 317 -27.18 -15.47 36.29
C SER A 317 -26.54 -16.19 35.10
N GLY A 318 -25.64 -15.55 34.34
CA GLY A 318 -24.93 -16.16 33.21
C GLY A 318 -23.61 -15.48 32.85
N ASP A 319 -22.82 -16.14 32.01
CA ASP A 319 -21.55 -15.64 31.45
C ASP A 319 -21.81 -14.94 30.09
N THR A 320 -22.66 -13.91 30.07
CA THR A 320 -22.97 -13.17 28.82
C THR A 320 -21.82 -12.31 28.31
N PHE A 321 -20.81 -12.07 29.14
CA PHE A 321 -19.58 -11.34 28.83
C PHE A 321 -18.43 -11.87 29.69
N CYS A 322 -17.18 -11.61 29.29
CA CYS A 322 -16.01 -12.24 29.90
C CYS A 322 -14.91 -11.24 30.30
N GLY A 323 -15.33 -10.08 30.78
CA GLY A 323 -14.48 -8.92 31.02
C GLY A 323 -14.79 -7.79 30.05
N ALA A 324 -14.80 -6.57 30.55
CA ALA A 324 -14.78 -5.35 29.76
C ALA A 324 -14.06 -4.28 30.56
N SER A 325 -13.36 -3.38 29.89
CA SER A 325 -12.66 -2.28 30.54
C SER A 325 -12.72 -1.00 29.72
N SER A 326 -12.65 0.12 30.42
CA SER A 326 -12.53 1.47 29.87
C SER A 326 -11.58 2.25 30.78
N TYR A 327 -10.72 3.08 30.21
CA TYR A 327 -9.67 3.73 31.00
C TYR A 327 -9.23 5.07 30.40
N SER A 328 -8.66 5.90 31.27
CA SER A 328 -7.99 7.16 30.96
C SER A 328 -6.58 7.16 31.58
N THR A 329 -5.84 8.27 31.45
CA THR A 329 -4.51 8.44 32.07
C THR A 329 -4.52 8.37 33.59
N VAL A 330 -5.68 8.61 34.25
CA VAL A 330 -5.79 8.75 35.71
C VAL A 330 -6.86 7.85 36.35
N SER A 331 -7.76 7.25 35.57
CA SER A 331 -8.88 6.44 36.09
C SER A 331 -9.23 5.26 35.18
N GLY A 332 -9.91 4.26 35.72
CA GLY A 332 -10.29 3.07 34.97
C GLY A 332 -11.53 2.39 35.52
N ARG A 333 -12.30 1.76 34.64
CA ARG A 333 -13.53 1.04 34.93
C ARG A 333 -13.37 -0.36 34.37
N ILE A 334 -13.62 -1.37 35.20
CA ILE A 334 -13.58 -2.77 34.79
C ILE A 334 -14.91 -3.40 35.19
N LEU A 335 -15.50 -4.16 34.28
CA LEU A 335 -16.68 -4.98 34.55
C LEU A 335 -16.33 -6.45 34.38
N ILE A 336 -16.53 -7.25 35.43
CA ILE A 336 -16.31 -8.70 35.40
C ILE A 336 -17.53 -9.38 36.03
N PRO A 337 -18.02 -10.53 35.50
CA PRO A 337 -19.06 -11.29 36.19
C PRO A 337 -18.61 -11.74 37.58
N ALA A 338 -19.46 -11.65 38.59
CA ALA A 338 -19.14 -12.08 39.96
C ALA A 338 -19.23 -13.62 40.16
N SER A 339 -19.45 -14.39 39.10
CA SER A 339 -19.51 -15.86 39.13
C SER A 339 -19.17 -16.46 37.76
N GLY A 340 -19.29 -17.77 37.59
CA GLY A 340 -19.10 -18.45 36.31
C GLY A 340 -17.64 -18.64 35.88
N PHE A 341 -17.44 -18.99 34.60
CA PHE A 341 -16.13 -19.30 34.02
C PHE A 341 -15.25 -18.05 33.86
N CYS A 342 -15.88 -16.90 33.61
CA CYS A 342 -15.20 -15.64 33.38
C CYS A 342 -14.62 -15.02 34.66
N LEU A 343 -15.08 -15.43 35.86
CA LEU A 343 -14.48 -15.00 37.12
C LEU A 343 -13.22 -15.82 37.46
N ASN A 344 -12.09 -15.40 36.89
CA ASN A 344 -10.78 -16.01 37.14
C ASN A 344 -9.67 -14.94 37.17
N VAL A 345 -8.50 -15.28 37.72
CA VAL A 345 -7.37 -14.35 37.85
C VAL A 345 -6.86 -13.89 36.48
N ARG A 346 -6.86 -14.76 35.48
CA ARG A 346 -6.42 -14.41 34.12
C ARG A 346 -7.26 -13.27 33.55
N THR A 347 -8.59 -13.35 33.60
CA THR A 347 -9.48 -12.27 33.18
C THR A 347 -9.23 -10.99 33.99
N ILE A 348 -9.18 -11.07 35.33
CA ILE A 348 -8.92 -9.90 36.19
C ILE A 348 -7.63 -9.19 35.79
N THR A 349 -6.54 -9.93 35.65
CA THR A 349 -5.24 -9.35 35.30
C THR A 349 -5.16 -8.81 33.87
N HIS A 350 -5.90 -9.39 32.92
CA HIS A 350 -6.01 -8.89 31.54
C HIS A 350 -6.74 -7.53 31.53
N GLU A 351 -7.92 -7.45 32.14
CA GLU A 351 -8.69 -6.20 32.22
C GLU A 351 -7.96 -5.12 33.04
N LEU A 352 -7.28 -5.50 34.12
CA LEU A 352 -6.39 -4.60 34.86
C LEU A 352 -5.28 -4.06 33.97
N GLY A 353 -4.71 -4.90 33.10
CA GLY A 353 -3.69 -4.50 32.14
C GLY A 353 -4.14 -3.34 31.28
N HIS A 354 -5.35 -3.41 30.73
CA HIS A 354 -5.93 -2.29 29.97
C HIS A 354 -6.02 -1.01 30.80
N THR A 355 -6.50 -1.09 32.06
CA THR A 355 -6.54 0.09 32.94
C THR A 355 -5.18 0.64 33.36
N PHE A 356 -4.11 -0.14 33.20
CA PHE A 356 -2.73 0.31 33.35
C PHE A 356 -2.10 0.80 32.03
N GLY A 357 -2.92 0.98 30.99
CA GLY A 357 -2.49 1.44 29.67
C GLY A 357 -1.74 0.37 28.85
N LEU A 358 -1.98 -0.92 29.11
CA LEU A 358 -1.42 -2.00 28.31
C LEU A 358 -2.34 -2.31 27.12
N TYR A 359 -1.74 -2.28 25.93
CA TYR A 359 -2.40 -2.66 24.68
C TYR A 359 -2.34 -4.18 24.47
N HIS A 360 -3.19 -4.68 23.58
CA HIS A 360 -3.09 -6.07 23.15
C HIS A 360 -1.73 -6.36 22.52
N ASP A 361 -1.19 -7.54 22.79
CA ASP A 361 0.12 -7.96 22.31
C ASP A 361 0.03 -9.40 21.81
N PHE A 362 -0.21 -9.53 20.50
CA PHE A 362 -0.39 -10.82 19.83
C PHE A 362 0.93 -11.41 19.30
N ARG A 363 2.08 -10.88 19.72
CA ARG A 363 3.40 -11.36 19.24
C ARG A 363 3.78 -12.71 19.82
N ASP A 364 3.17 -13.09 20.95
CA ASP A 364 3.31 -14.41 21.58
C ASP A 364 1.99 -14.71 22.33
N ASP A 365 1.37 -15.85 22.01
CA ASP A 365 0.13 -16.32 22.66
C ASP A 365 0.29 -16.55 24.17
N ALA A 366 1.53 -16.67 24.67
CA ALA A 366 1.79 -16.76 26.10
C ALA A 366 1.70 -15.41 26.83
N TYR A 367 1.62 -14.27 26.12
CA TYR A 367 1.47 -12.96 26.74
C TYR A 367 0.06 -12.74 27.30
N ARG A 368 -0.02 -12.18 28.51
CA ARG A 368 -1.29 -11.90 29.23
C ARG A 368 -2.22 -10.98 28.46
N MET A 369 -1.69 -10.07 27.66
CA MET A 369 -2.46 -9.16 26.80
C MET A 369 -2.74 -9.75 25.40
N SER A 370 -2.60 -11.07 25.23
CA SER A 370 -3.08 -11.80 24.04
C SER A 370 -4.37 -12.57 24.38
N TYR A 371 -4.98 -13.20 23.38
CA TYR A 371 -6.11 -14.12 23.57
C TYR A 371 -5.70 -15.59 23.67
N GLY A 372 -4.39 -15.88 23.72
CA GLY A 372 -3.88 -17.25 23.79
C GLY A 372 -4.41 -18.00 25.02
N SER A 373 -4.78 -19.27 24.83
CA SER A 373 -5.34 -20.12 25.89
C SER A 373 -4.40 -20.31 27.08
N ASP A 374 -3.09 -20.19 26.86
CA ASP A 374 -2.02 -20.32 27.85
C ASP A 374 -1.30 -18.98 28.12
N SER A 375 -2.05 -17.88 28.26
CA SER A 375 -1.47 -16.56 28.54
C SER A 375 -1.00 -16.42 30.01
N TYR A 376 0.28 -16.72 30.31
CA TYR A 376 0.81 -16.82 31.67
C TYR A 376 1.92 -15.81 32.03
N LYS A 377 2.39 -14.96 31.10
CA LYS A 377 3.47 -13.99 31.36
C LYS A 377 3.16 -12.59 30.83
N LEU A 378 3.78 -11.54 31.38
CA LEU A 378 3.82 -10.22 30.74
C LEU A 378 4.81 -10.23 29.58
N ALA A 379 4.59 -9.41 28.56
CA ALA A 379 5.62 -9.13 27.57
C ALA A 379 6.71 -8.25 28.19
N PRO A 380 7.97 -8.35 27.76
CA PRO A 380 9.03 -7.46 28.25
C PRO A 380 8.67 -5.97 28.07
N CYS A 381 8.06 -5.62 26.94
CA CYS A 381 7.58 -4.27 26.66
C CYS A 381 6.54 -3.78 27.69
N THR A 382 5.59 -4.65 28.06
CA THR A 382 4.52 -4.25 28.98
C THR A 382 5.03 -4.17 30.41
N ALA A 383 5.92 -5.08 30.83
CA ALA A 383 6.58 -4.98 32.12
C ALA A 383 7.40 -3.68 32.26
N GLU A 384 8.16 -3.30 31.23
CA GLU A 384 8.89 -2.03 31.22
C GLU A 384 7.96 -0.80 31.26
N CYS A 385 6.81 -0.84 30.58
CA CYS A 385 5.81 0.23 30.70
C CYS A 385 5.27 0.37 32.13
N LEU A 386 5.11 -0.73 32.86
CA LEU A 386 4.64 -0.72 34.25
C LEU A 386 5.72 -0.25 35.23
N ASP A 387 7.00 -0.26 34.82
CA ASP A 387 8.13 0.12 35.67
C ASP A 387 7.98 1.54 36.21
N VAL A 388 7.50 2.45 35.38
CA VAL A 388 7.24 3.87 35.71
C VAL A 388 5.77 4.17 35.96
N HIS A 389 4.87 3.18 35.82
CA HIS A 389 3.44 3.44 35.93
C HIS A 389 3.04 3.87 37.36
N PRO A 390 2.24 4.93 37.55
CA PRO A 390 1.96 5.47 38.89
C PRO A 390 1.15 4.57 39.84
N TYR A 391 0.48 3.53 39.35
CA TYR A 391 -0.13 2.54 40.26
C TYR A 391 0.91 1.58 40.84
N PHE A 392 2.08 1.45 40.22
CA PHE A 392 3.16 0.54 40.63
C PHE A 392 4.25 1.26 41.43
N ASN A 393 4.22 2.59 41.47
CA ASN A 393 5.17 3.45 42.18
C ASN A 393 4.40 4.46 43.03
N ASN A 394 4.85 4.71 44.27
CA ASN A 394 4.15 5.61 45.21
C ASN A 394 4.57 7.08 45.06
N ASP A 395 5.04 7.50 43.88
CA ASP A 395 5.63 8.81 43.69
C ASP A 395 4.55 9.90 43.49
N PRO A 396 4.71 11.08 44.13
CA PRO A 396 3.82 12.20 43.88
C PRO A 396 3.93 12.66 42.43
N LEU A 397 2.80 13.06 41.84
CA LEU A 397 2.77 13.69 40.51
C LEU A 397 3.71 14.90 40.51
N SER A 398 4.84 14.80 39.81
CA SER A 398 5.72 15.92 39.52
C SER A 398 5.15 16.76 38.38
N GLN A 399 5.60 18.01 38.27
CA GLN A 399 5.39 18.78 37.03
C GLN A 399 5.95 17.97 35.87
N ASN A 400 5.15 17.85 34.81
CA ASN A 400 5.50 17.09 33.63
C ASN A 400 5.50 17.99 32.40
N THR A 401 6.55 17.91 31.61
CA THR A 401 6.63 18.50 30.29
C THR A 401 6.24 17.44 29.26
N PRO A 402 5.33 17.70 28.31
CA PRO A 402 4.98 16.70 27.31
C PRO A 402 6.17 16.30 26.44
N THR A 403 6.30 15.00 26.18
CA THR A 403 7.28 14.45 25.26
C THR A 403 7.06 15.00 23.86
N THR A 404 8.14 15.46 23.22
CA THR A 404 8.14 15.82 21.80
C THR A 404 8.48 14.61 20.95
N ILE A 405 7.72 14.41 19.87
CA ILE A 405 7.90 13.33 18.92
C ILE A 405 7.94 13.95 17.51
N GLU A 406 8.98 13.63 16.77
CA GLU A 406 9.15 14.03 15.37
C GLU A 406 9.49 12.79 14.55
N MET A 407 8.65 12.45 13.58
CA MET A 407 8.95 11.37 12.63
C MET A 407 9.95 11.87 11.58
N LEU A 408 11.02 11.10 11.39
CA LEU A 408 12.01 11.31 10.33
C LEU A 408 11.57 10.63 9.02
N PRO A 409 12.14 11.02 7.86
CA PRO A 409 11.82 10.39 6.59
C PRO A 409 11.96 8.87 6.64
N VAL A 410 10.88 8.18 6.24
CA VAL A 410 10.79 6.72 6.17
C VAL A 410 11.80 6.20 5.16
N VAL A 411 12.53 5.14 5.52
CA VAL A 411 13.48 4.49 4.62
C VAL A 411 12.93 3.12 4.27
N LEU A 412 12.75 2.86 2.97
CA LEU A 412 12.33 1.57 2.45
C LEU A 412 13.55 0.69 2.19
N SER A 413 13.54 -0.55 2.68
CA SER A 413 14.61 -1.53 2.46
C SER A 413 14.06 -2.84 1.90
N ARG A 414 14.65 -3.30 0.78
CA ARG A 414 14.30 -4.56 0.09
C ARG A 414 14.45 -5.80 0.98
N ALA A 415 15.31 -5.76 2.00
CA ALA A 415 15.61 -6.90 2.87
C ALA A 415 14.96 -6.82 4.26
N GLU A 416 14.54 -5.64 4.71
CA GLU A 416 14.20 -5.39 6.13
C GLU A 416 12.80 -4.78 6.35
N GLY A 417 12.08 -4.45 5.28
CA GLY A 417 10.76 -3.82 5.36
C GLY A 417 10.80 -2.31 5.60
N LEU A 418 9.81 -1.77 6.29
CA LEU A 418 9.64 -0.33 6.53
C LEU A 418 10.51 0.10 7.72
N ARG A 419 11.45 1.01 7.51
CA ARG A 419 12.21 1.63 8.61
C ARG A 419 11.55 2.94 9.04
N LEU A 420 10.94 2.91 10.20
CA LEU A 420 10.32 4.06 10.85
C LEU A 420 11.31 4.66 11.84
N ARG A 421 11.67 5.93 11.65
CA ARG A 421 12.63 6.63 12.49
C ARG A 421 11.96 7.83 13.15
N PHE A 422 12.29 8.07 14.41
CA PHE A 422 11.72 9.16 15.20
C PHE A 422 12.79 9.84 16.02
N ASN A 423 12.75 11.16 16.09
CA ASN A 423 13.38 11.90 17.17
C ASN A 423 12.36 12.02 18.30
N VAL A 424 12.77 11.62 19.49
CA VAL A 424 11.96 11.77 20.71
C VAL A 424 12.76 12.58 21.71
N ALA A 425 12.12 13.53 22.40
CA ALA A 425 12.77 14.30 23.46
C ALA A 425 11.80 14.68 24.56
N ASP A 426 12.25 14.54 25.80
CA ASP A 426 11.52 14.87 27.00
C ASP A 426 12.49 15.48 28.04
N PRO A 427 12.26 16.72 28.51
CA PRO A 427 13.09 17.34 29.54
C PRO A 427 13.14 16.57 30.86
N ASP A 428 12.08 15.82 31.18
CA ASP A 428 11.93 15.05 32.42
C ASP A 428 12.56 13.64 32.31
N GLY A 429 13.02 13.29 31.11
CA GLY A 429 13.69 12.04 30.79
C GLY A 429 12.78 11.05 30.08
N LEU A 430 13.34 10.27 29.17
CA LEU A 430 12.66 9.25 28.39
C LEU A 430 12.77 7.88 29.04
N HIS A 431 11.75 7.04 28.88
CA HIS A 431 11.72 5.67 29.42
C HIS A 431 11.47 4.59 28.36
N GLN A 432 10.43 4.74 27.54
CA GLN A 432 10.07 3.72 26.55
C GLN A 432 9.35 4.32 25.33
N ALA A 433 9.59 3.77 24.15
CA ALA A 433 8.74 3.97 22.98
C ALA A 433 8.03 2.66 22.59
N GLN A 434 6.77 2.75 22.22
CA GLN A 434 5.91 1.66 21.75
C GLN A 434 5.31 2.03 20.39
N LEU A 435 5.42 1.10 19.44
CA LEU A 435 4.84 1.21 18.10
C LEU A 435 3.55 0.39 18.07
N LEU A 436 2.43 1.06 17.75
CA LEU A 436 1.09 0.52 17.77
C LEU A 436 0.45 0.61 16.38
N THR A 437 -0.45 -0.33 16.08
CA THR A 437 -1.30 -0.31 14.89
C THR A 437 -2.73 -0.70 15.27
N PRO A 438 -3.75 -0.35 14.47
CA PRO A 438 -5.07 -0.96 14.55
C PRO A 438 -5.01 -2.50 14.61
N GLU A 439 -5.96 -3.10 15.33
CA GLU A 439 -6.14 -4.56 15.37
C GLU A 439 -6.68 -5.11 14.05
N ASP A 440 -6.15 -6.25 13.59
CA ASP A 440 -6.44 -6.82 12.27
C ASP A 440 -7.69 -7.73 12.25
N SER A 441 -8.62 -7.55 13.19
CA SER A 441 -9.72 -8.48 13.48
C SER A 441 -10.91 -8.44 12.50
N GLY A 442 -10.83 -7.64 11.43
CA GLY A 442 -11.93 -7.52 10.45
C GLY A 442 -13.20 -6.88 11.04
N GLN A 443 -13.13 -6.32 12.24
CA GLN A 443 -14.19 -5.57 12.90
C GLN A 443 -13.65 -4.16 13.21
N PRO A 444 -14.41 -3.09 12.96
CA PRO A 444 -14.00 -1.73 13.28
C PRO A 444 -14.20 -1.47 14.78
N THR A 445 -13.41 -2.14 15.63
CA THR A 445 -13.49 -1.95 17.09
C THR A 445 -12.70 -0.73 17.57
N GLY A 446 -11.86 -0.13 16.72
CA GLY A 446 -11.03 1.03 17.07
C GLY A 446 -9.86 0.71 18.02
N HIS A 447 -9.66 -0.55 18.41
CA HIS A 447 -8.59 -0.94 19.32
C HIS A 447 -7.22 -1.03 18.62
N GLN A 448 -6.17 -0.67 19.37
CA GLN A 448 -4.77 -0.72 18.93
C GLN A 448 -4.04 -1.91 19.56
N GLN A 449 -3.15 -2.52 18.79
CA GLN A 449 -2.23 -3.58 19.21
C GLN A 449 -0.78 -3.11 19.21
N LEU A 450 0.02 -3.66 20.12
CA LEU A 450 1.45 -3.43 20.25
C LEU A 450 2.24 -4.29 19.25
N ILE A 451 3.01 -3.64 18.39
CA ILE A 451 3.83 -4.29 17.36
C ILE A 451 5.30 -4.33 17.76
N ALA A 452 5.82 -3.26 18.33
CA ALA A 452 7.22 -3.18 18.76
C ALA A 452 7.40 -2.22 19.93
N CYS A 453 8.49 -2.37 20.67
CA CYS A 453 8.90 -1.38 21.68
C CYS A 453 10.42 -1.21 21.71
N ARG A 454 10.86 -0.09 22.30
CA ARG A 454 12.27 0.24 22.56
C ARG A 454 12.38 0.89 23.94
N LYS A 455 13.32 0.41 24.75
CA LYS A 455 13.78 1.14 25.92
C LYS A 455 14.46 2.44 25.50
N LEU A 456 14.19 3.52 26.21
CA LEU A 456 14.80 4.83 26.02
C LEU A 456 15.59 5.24 27.26
N GLU A 457 16.61 6.08 27.06
CA GLU A 457 17.41 6.62 28.15
C GLU A 457 17.80 8.08 27.85
N GLY A 458 17.96 8.89 28.90
CA GLY A 458 18.29 10.31 28.78
C GLY A 458 17.12 11.17 28.32
N ASN A 459 17.40 12.39 27.88
CA ASN A 459 16.37 13.40 27.60
C ASN A 459 16.01 13.51 26.10
N SER A 460 16.81 12.89 25.22
CA SER A 460 16.53 12.89 23.79
C SER A 460 17.23 11.71 23.11
N GLN A 461 16.54 11.07 22.16
CA GLN A 461 17.05 9.94 21.41
C GLN A 461 16.44 9.89 20.00
N THR A 462 17.24 9.47 19.01
CA THR A 462 16.72 9.03 17.72
C THR A 462 16.51 7.52 17.77
N ILE A 463 15.29 7.08 17.48
CA ILE A 463 14.89 5.68 17.58
C ILE A 463 14.45 5.14 16.22
N GLU A 464 14.68 3.84 16.02
CA GLU A 464 14.34 3.14 14.79
C GLU A 464 13.56 1.86 15.09
N PHE A 465 12.44 1.72 14.39
CA PHE A 465 11.67 0.49 14.27
C PHE A 465 11.83 -0.05 12.86
N VAL A 466 12.32 -1.28 12.77
CA VAL A 466 12.34 -2.07 11.53
C VAL A 466 11.14 -2.99 11.62
N THR A 467 10.13 -2.74 10.79
CA THR A 467 9.00 -3.65 10.69
C THR A 467 9.25 -4.55 9.49
N ALA A 468 9.00 -5.87 9.61
CA ALA A 468 8.83 -6.72 8.43
C ALA A 468 7.89 -6.04 7.42
N PRO A 469 7.88 -6.37 6.11
CA PRO A 469 6.83 -5.90 5.20
C PRO A 469 5.51 -6.31 5.83
N LEU A 470 4.91 -5.37 6.55
CA LEU A 470 3.80 -5.67 7.41
C LEU A 470 2.69 -6.10 6.48
N LYS A 471 1.80 -6.96 6.97
CA LYS A 471 0.41 -7.00 6.50
C LYS A 471 -0.30 -5.68 6.85
N VAL A 472 0.37 -4.55 6.66
CA VAL A 472 -0.22 -3.22 6.69
C VAL A 472 -1.05 -3.18 5.44
N LYS A 473 -2.35 -3.42 5.63
CA LYS A 473 -3.36 -3.00 4.67
C LYS A 473 -3.08 -1.53 4.33
N PRO A 474 -3.36 -1.07 3.11
CA PRO A 474 -3.34 0.36 2.83
C PRO A 474 -4.32 1.03 3.80
N ASN A 475 -4.06 2.28 4.19
CA ASN A 475 -4.90 3.05 5.11
C ASN A 475 -4.80 2.68 6.61
N VAL A 476 -3.79 1.92 7.03
CA VAL A 476 -3.54 1.64 8.45
C VAL A 476 -2.70 2.77 9.06
N SER A 477 -3.26 3.50 10.02
CA SER A 477 -2.52 4.48 10.81
C SER A 477 -1.49 3.80 11.71
N ILE A 478 -0.31 4.42 11.85
CA ILE A 478 0.70 3.99 12.80
C ILE A 478 0.67 4.96 13.98
N THR A 479 0.71 4.44 15.20
CA THR A 479 0.73 5.26 16.40
C THR A 479 2.04 5.01 17.15
N LEU A 480 2.77 6.08 17.48
CA LEU A 480 3.90 6.02 18.41
C LEU A 480 3.42 6.49 19.78
N ARG A 481 3.59 5.64 20.79
CA ARG A 481 3.43 6.00 22.20
C ARG A 481 4.80 6.11 22.83
N VAL A 482 5.12 7.22 23.47
CA VAL A 482 6.38 7.40 24.20
C VAL A 482 6.06 7.69 25.65
N SER A 483 6.62 6.90 26.57
CA SER A 483 6.53 7.14 28.00
C SER A 483 7.81 7.83 28.51
N ASP A 484 7.61 8.84 29.35
CA ASP A 484 8.68 9.52 30.07
C ASP A 484 9.10 8.74 31.34
N ALA A 485 10.16 9.21 32.01
CA ALA A 485 10.69 8.62 33.24
C ALA A 485 9.76 8.79 34.46
N LEU A 486 8.74 9.64 34.36
CA LEU A 486 7.74 9.91 35.39
C LEU A 486 6.46 9.07 35.20
N GLY A 487 6.38 8.30 34.11
CA GLY A 487 5.26 7.42 33.80
C GLY A 487 4.11 8.08 33.05
N ASN A 488 4.27 9.32 32.59
CA ASN A 488 3.32 9.89 31.63
C ASN A 488 3.69 9.45 30.23
N PHE A 489 2.76 9.61 29.29
CA PHE A 489 2.98 9.20 27.92
C PHE A 489 2.38 10.18 26.94
N THR A 490 3.08 10.35 25.83
CA THR A 490 2.59 11.07 24.66
C THR A 490 2.25 10.07 23.56
N LEU A 491 1.05 10.21 23.01
CA LEU A 491 0.57 9.44 21.87
C LEU A 491 0.57 10.34 20.64
N GLN A 492 1.25 9.91 19.57
CA GLN A 492 1.15 10.57 18.27
C GLN A 492 0.76 9.53 17.21
N GLN A 493 -0.42 9.73 16.65
CA GLN A 493 -0.89 8.97 15.50
C GLN A 493 -0.41 9.65 14.21
N PHE A 494 0.11 8.83 13.31
CA PHE A 494 0.55 9.21 11.98
C PHE A 494 -0.48 8.65 10.99
N PRO A 495 -1.46 9.48 10.56
CA PRO A 495 -2.47 9.04 9.63
C PRO A 495 -1.84 8.71 8.28
N ASP A 496 -2.26 7.57 7.73
CA ASP A 496 -2.13 7.15 6.34
C ASP A 496 -0.86 7.63 5.60
N TYR A 497 0.31 7.30 6.16
CA TYR A 497 1.60 7.74 5.59
C TYR A 497 1.96 7.01 4.29
N LEU A 498 1.25 5.91 3.98
CA LEU A 498 1.30 5.28 2.65
C LEU A 498 0.45 6.05 1.64
N GLY A 499 -0.70 6.60 2.07
CA GLY A 499 -1.57 7.45 1.25
C GLY A 499 -1.04 8.88 1.06
N SER A 500 -0.31 9.45 2.02
CA SER A 500 0.24 10.82 1.95
C SER A 500 1.50 10.97 1.08
N LEU A 501 2.02 9.88 0.52
CA LEU A 501 2.89 9.87 -0.67
C LEU A 501 2.09 10.18 -1.96
N ALA A 502 1.13 11.10 -1.83
CA ALA A 502 0.09 11.45 -2.78
C ALA A 502 0.68 12.14 -4.02
N SER A 503 1.10 11.36 -5.02
CA SER A 503 0.95 11.67 -6.46
C SER A 503 1.57 10.61 -7.38
N VAL A 504 1.58 9.32 -7.00
CA VAL A 504 1.96 8.29 -7.98
C VAL A 504 0.77 8.02 -8.89
N ASN A 505 0.91 8.36 -10.18
CA ASN A 505 -0.09 8.07 -11.18
C ASN A 505 -0.27 6.56 -11.35
N LYS A 506 -1.52 6.11 -11.49
CA LYS A 506 -1.81 4.73 -11.89
C LYS A 506 -1.30 4.51 -13.31
N ILE A 507 -0.62 3.40 -13.55
CA ILE A 507 -0.18 2.99 -14.88
C ILE A 507 -1.41 2.45 -15.63
N THR A 508 -2.02 3.28 -16.47
CA THR A 508 -3.23 2.93 -17.23
C THR A 508 -2.94 2.20 -18.54
N GLY A 509 -1.68 2.16 -18.98
CA GLY A 509 -1.22 1.41 -20.15
C GLY A 509 -0.71 2.29 -21.30
N PRO A 510 -0.73 1.78 -22.55
CA PRO A 510 -1.36 0.52 -22.94
C PRO A 510 -0.67 -0.72 -22.35
N TRP A 511 -1.45 -1.72 -21.98
CA TRP A 511 -0.96 -3.01 -21.47
C TRP A 511 -1.25 -4.09 -22.51
N LEU A 512 -0.38 -5.10 -22.57
CA LEU A 512 -0.64 -6.32 -23.31
C LEU A 512 -1.32 -7.33 -22.38
N TRP A 513 -2.54 -7.73 -22.72
CA TRP A 513 -3.41 -8.55 -21.88
C TRP A 513 -3.51 -9.99 -22.36
N MET A 514 -3.51 -10.92 -21.41
CA MET A 514 -3.88 -12.32 -21.61
C MET A 514 -4.80 -12.74 -20.48
N ILE A 515 -5.86 -13.47 -20.79
CA ILE A 515 -6.71 -14.11 -19.79
C ILE A 515 -6.47 -15.62 -19.92
N ALA A 516 -6.43 -16.36 -18.82
CA ALA A 516 -6.31 -17.81 -18.84
C ALA A 516 -7.29 -18.43 -17.85
N PRO A 517 -7.95 -19.54 -18.20
CA PRO A 517 -8.78 -20.27 -17.26
C PRO A 517 -7.92 -20.81 -16.12
N THR A 518 -8.45 -20.79 -14.89
CA THR A 518 -7.86 -21.52 -13.78
C THR A 518 -8.45 -22.93 -13.69
N GLU A 519 -7.96 -23.74 -12.75
CA GLU A 519 -8.52 -25.08 -12.52
C GLU A 519 -10.04 -25.01 -12.24
N PRO A 520 -10.85 -26.00 -12.69
CA PRO A 520 -12.29 -25.97 -12.50
C PRO A 520 -12.72 -25.72 -11.04
N GLY A 521 -13.49 -24.65 -10.82
CA GLY A 521 -14.02 -24.27 -9.52
C GLY A 521 -13.00 -23.68 -8.54
N ARG A 522 -11.82 -23.26 -9.01
CA ARG A 522 -10.77 -22.64 -8.19
C ARG A 522 -10.40 -21.28 -8.73
N GLY A 523 -10.23 -20.30 -7.85
CA GLY A 523 -9.90 -18.93 -8.20
C GLY A 523 -9.20 -18.19 -7.05
N GLY A 524 -8.86 -16.93 -7.24
CA GLY A 524 -8.25 -16.09 -6.21
C GLY A 524 -6.93 -16.65 -5.66
N ALA A 525 -6.80 -16.61 -4.34
CA ALA A 525 -5.65 -17.08 -3.58
C ALA A 525 -5.27 -18.55 -3.88
N ALA A 526 -6.25 -19.40 -4.20
CA ALA A 526 -6.00 -20.81 -4.50
C ALA A 526 -5.28 -21.01 -5.85
N SER A 527 -5.41 -20.05 -6.77
CA SER A 527 -4.92 -20.16 -8.15
C SER A 527 -3.72 -19.25 -8.44
N ILE A 528 -3.44 -18.25 -7.60
CA ILE A 528 -2.40 -17.25 -7.89
C ILE A 528 -1.00 -17.83 -8.09
N ASN A 529 -0.67 -18.91 -7.37
CA ASN A 529 0.62 -19.60 -7.46
C ASN A 529 0.66 -20.73 -8.50
N ILE A 530 -0.44 -20.97 -9.22
CA ILE A 530 -0.52 -21.96 -10.29
C ILE A 530 -0.22 -21.26 -11.62
N ASP A 531 0.73 -21.77 -12.39
CA ASP A 531 1.07 -21.25 -13.71
C ASP A 531 -0.08 -21.47 -14.72
N SER A 532 -0.99 -20.51 -14.81
CA SER A 532 -2.20 -20.68 -15.64
C SER A 532 -1.89 -20.56 -17.13
N LEU A 533 -0.80 -19.90 -17.51
CA LEU A 533 -0.32 -19.87 -18.90
C LEU A 533 0.17 -21.26 -19.33
N ALA A 534 0.92 -21.95 -18.47
CA ALA A 534 1.37 -23.31 -18.73
C ALA A 534 0.19 -24.29 -18.78
N VAL A 535 -0.80 -24.13 -17.89
CA VAL A 535 -2.02 -24.96 -17.92
C VAL A 535 -2.77 -24.75 -19.23
N ALA A 536 -3.03 -23.50 -19.64
CA ALA A 536 -3.78 -23.17 -20.84
C ALA A 536 -3.04 -23.56 -22.14
N SER A 537 -1.71 -23.54 -22.15
CA SER A 537 -0.88 -23.88 -23.31
C SER A 537 -0.37 -25.33 -23.32
N HIS A 538 -0.77 -26.17 -22.37
CA HIS A 538 -0.20 -27.51 -22.16
C HIS A 538 1.33 -27.52 -21.98
N GLY A 539 1.86 -26.50 -21.32
CA GLY A 539 3.27 -26.34 -20.97
C GLY A 539 4.14 -25.71 -22.05
N ALA A 540 3.56 -25.22 -23.14
CA ALA A 540 4.30 -24.57 -24.22
C ALA A 540 4.77 -23.14 -23.87
N VAL A 541 4.02 -22.45 -23.01
CA VAL A 541 4.31 -21.08 -22.53
C VAL A 541 4.12 -21.04 -21.02
N THR A 542 5.11 -20.56 -20.27
CA THR A 542 5.03 -20.43 -18.81
C THR A 542 4.99 -18.97 -18.35
N GLU A 543 4.55 -18.73 -17.11
CA GLU A 543 4.66 -17.42 -16.44
C GLU A 543 6.11 -16.92 -16.44
N ALA A 544 7.07 -17.81 -16.20
CA ALA A 544 8.49 -17.48 -16.15
C ALA A 544 9.04 -17.06 -17.53
N ASP A 545 8.58 -17.71 -18.60
CA ASP A 545 8.97 -17.36 -19.97
C ASP A 545 8.50 -15.95 -20.33
N ILE A 546 7.22 -15.65 -20.06
CA ILE A 546 6.66 -14.33 -20.35
C ILE A 546 7.27 -13.25 -19.45
N ALA A 547 7.48 -13.53 -18.16
CA ALA A 547 8.09 -12.58 -17.24
C ALA A 547 9.54 -12.22 -17.63
N SER A 548 10.26 -13.14 -18.28
CA SER A 548 11.67 -12.96 -18.66
C SER A 548 11.84 -12.40 -20.07
N ASN A 549 10.99 -12.84 -21.02
CA ASN A 549 11.18 -12.59 -22.45
C ASN A 549 10.11 -11.67 -23.05
N GLY A 550 8.99 -11.46 -22.35
CA GLY A 550 7.84 -10.70 -22.84
C GLY A 550 6.95 -11.50 -23.79
N ALA A 551 5.98 -10.78 -24.38
CA ALA A 551 5.08 -11.26 -25.42
C ALA A 551 4.77 -10.11 -26.40
N SER A 552 4.37 -10.47 -27.62
CA SER A 552 3.94 -9.55 -28.66
C SER A 552 2.42 -9.66 -28.91
N PRO A 553 1.74 -8.62 -29.41
CA PRO A 553 0.35 -8.72 -29.84
C PRO A 553 0.13 -9.85 -30.82
N GLY A 554 -0.87 -10.69 -30.55
CA GLY A 554 -1.19 -11.84 -31.37
C GLY A 554 -0.44 -13.12 -31.01
N ASP A 555 0.61 -13.07 -30.18
CA ASP A 555 1.24 -14.28 -29.64
C ASP A 555 0.20 -15.11 -28.88
N THR A 556 0.25 -16.43 -29.02
CA THR A 556 -0.81 -17.31 -28.51
C THR A 556 -0.41 -18.09 -27.26
N VAL A 557 -1.39 -18.30 -26.39
CA VAL A 557 -1.34 -19.21 -25.24
C VAL A 557 -2.55 -20.13 -25.37
N GLY A 558 -2.34 -21.32 -25.94
CA GLY A 558 -3.46 -22.19 -26.34
C GLY A 558 -4.31 -21.53 -27.43
N ASP A 559 -5.62 -21.42 -27.19
CA ASP A 559 -6.57 -20.81 -28.12
C ASP A 559 -6.68 -19.27 -28.00
N TYR A 560 -5.88 -18.66 -27.13
CA TYR A 560 -5.99 -17.25 -26.76
C TYR A 560 -4.80 -16.45 -27.26
N ALA A 561 -5.01 -15.16 -27.55
CA ALA A 561 -3.97 -14.27 -28.08
C ALA A 561 -3.76 -13.03 -27.18
N TRP A 562 -2.49 -12.64 -27.02
CA TRP A 562 -2.11 -11.42 -26.31
C TRP A 562 -2.68 -10.19 -27.03
N THR A 563 -3.46 -9.37 -26.32
CA THR A 563 -4.23 -8.28 -26.92
C THR A 563 -4.01 -6.96 -26.20
N LEU A 564 -3.88 -5.87 -26.95
CA LEU A 564 -3.65 -4.56 -26.39
C LEU A 564 -4.91 -3.93 -25.82
N SER A 565 -4.80 -3.36 -24.63
CA SER A 565 -5.84 -2.52 -24.04
C SER A 565 -5.31 -1.65 -22.90
N GLU A 566 -5.98 -0.54 -22.67
CA GLU A 566 -5.79 0.31 -21.49
C GLU A 566 -6.75 -0.08 -20.37
N ILE A 567 -6.34 0.12 -19.13
CA ILE A 567 -7.14 -0.12 -17.94
C ILE A 567 -7.61 1.21 -17.34
N SER A 568 -8.86 1.26 -16.89
CA SER A 568 -9.39 2.45 -16.21
C SER A 568 -8.93 2.51 -14.75
N THR A 569 -9.05 3.68 -14.13
CA THR A 569 -8.69 3.88 -12.72
C THR A 569 -9.83 3.53 -11.75
N ASN A 570 -10.97 3.03 -12.25
CA ASN A 570 -12.12 2.65 -11.44
C ASN A 570 -11.98 1.21 -10.93
N VAL A 571 -12.83 0.82 -9.98
CA VAL A 571 -12.98 -0.60 -9.60
C VAL A 571 -13.70 -1.38 -10.71
N ASN A 572 -13.51 -2.70 -10.73
CA ASN A 572 -14.00 -3.62 -11.77
C ASN A 572 -13.40 -3.37 -13.17
N ASN A 573 -12.19 -2.80 -13.21
CA ASN A 573 -11.55 -2.34 -14.44
C ASN A 573 -10.99 -3.47 -15.33
N ILE A 574 -10.74 -4.67 -14.82
CA ILE A 574 -10.33 -5.82 -15.67
C ILE A 574 -11.52 -6.29 -16.50
N ASN A 575 -12.73 -6.32 -15.94
CA ASN A 575 -13.94 -6.65 -16.70
C ASN A 575 -14.19 -5.65 -17.83
N GLU A 576 -13.90 -4.36 -17.63
CA GLU A 576 -13.94 -3.36 -18.71
C GLU A 576 -12.95 -3.70 -19.84
N VAL A 577 -11.74 -4.16 -19.49
CA VAL A 577 -10.73 -4.61 -20.46
C VAL A 577 -11.21 -5.83 -21.24
N ILE A 578 -11.71 -6.87 -20.55
CA ILE A 578 -12.20 -8.11 -21.17
C ILE A 578 -13.31 -7.82 -22.19
N ASN A 579 -14.26 -6.97 -21.81
CA ASN A 579 -15.34 -6.53 -22.68
C ASN A 579 -14.80 -5.76 -23.90
N ARG A 580 -13.77 -4.94 -23.73
CA ARG A 580 -13.16 -4.16 -24.82
C ARG A 580 -12.40 -5.02 -25.81
N ILE A 581 -11.63 -5.99 -25.33
CA ILE A 581 -10.85 -6.89 -26.19
C ILE A 581 -11.69 -8.03 -26.79
N GLY A 582 -12.97 -8.14 -26.39
CA GLY A 582 -13.93 -9.07 -26.99
C GLY A 582 -13.64 -10.54 -26.69
N TRP A 583 -13.04 -10.82 -25.53
CA TRP A 583 -12.53 -12.16 -25.19
C TRP A 583 -13.64 -13.20 -24.99
N ILE A 584 -14.74 -12.83 -24.34
CA ILE A 584 -15.95 -13.65 -24.23
C ILE A 584 -17.25 -12.83 -24.32
N SER A 585 -18.39 -13.50 -24.47
CA SER A 585 -19.72 -12.88 -24.63
C SER A 585 -20.46 -12.55 -23.32
N ASN A 586 -19.90 -12.94 -22.16
CA ASN A 586 -20.46 -12.65 -20.82
C ASN A 586 -19.52 -11.68 -20.07
N PRO A 587 -20.02 -10.60 -19.44
CA PRO A 587 -19.14 -9.57 -18.87
C PRO A 587 -18.40 -9.95 -17.58
N ASP A 588 -18.80 -11.01 -16.86
CA ASP A 588 -18.14 -11.47 -15.63
C ASP A 588 -17.64 -12.92 -15.80
N ILE A 589 -16.33 -13.13 -15.56
CA ILE A 589 -15.67 -14.43 -15.61
C ILE A 589 -15.07 -14.87 -14.29
N ASP A 590 -15.83 -15.66 -13.55
CA ASP A 590 -15.32 -16.29 -12.34
C ASP A 590 -14.24 -17.33 -12.67
N HIS A 591 -13.29 -17.54 -11.75
CA HIS A 591 -12.27 -18.60 -11.85
C HIS A 591 -11.36 -18.46 -13.09
N HIS A 592 -10.78 -17.29 -13.26
CA HIS A 592 -9.78 -17.00 -14.30
C HIS A 592 -8.56 -16.30 -13.71
N SER A 593 -7.49 -16.21 -14.50
CA SER A 593 -6.32 -15.37 -14.23
C SER A 593 -6.12 -14.37 -15.36
N ALA A 594 -6.03 -13.09 -15.04
CA ALA A 594 -5.68 -12.02 -15.95
C ALA A 594 -4.20 -11.70 -15.81
N TYR A 595 -3.53 -11.55 -16.94
CA TYR A 595 -2.13 -11.16 -17.05
C TYR A 595 -2.04 -9.85 -17.81
N ALA A 596 -1.34 -8.88 -17.24
CA ALA A 596 -1.05 -7.60 -17.85
C ALA A 596 0.47 -7.43 -17.95
N LEU A 597 0.98 -7.22 -19.16
CA LEU A 597 2.39 -7.05 -19.46
C LEU A 597 2.65 -5.64 -20.00
N ILE A 598 3.66 -4.96 -19.47
CA ILE A 598 4.11 -3.65 -19.95
C ILE A 598 5.63 -3.52 -19.79
N THR A 599 6.24 -2.64 -20.60
CA THR A 599 7.65 -2.26 -20.44
C THR A 599 7.74 -0.87 -19.83
N LEU A 600 8.52 -0.74 -18.76
CA LEU A 600 8.84 0.54 -18.13
C LEU A 600 10.25 0.98 -18.57
N GLU A 601 10.35 2.04 -19.36
CA GLU A 601 11.65 2.59 -19.76
C GLU A 601 12.16 3.58 -18.69
N SER A 602 13.40 3.38 -18.24
CA SER A 602 14.06 4.25 -17.26
C SER A 602 15.36 4.84 -17.84
N ASP A 603 15.52 6.16 -17.80
CA ASP A 603 16.70 6.86 -18.33
C ASP A 603 18.00 6.54 -17.56
N SER A 604 17.86 6.08 -16.31
CA SER A 604 18.97 5.71 -15.43
C SER A 604 18.65 4.47 -14.61
N ALA A 605 19.67 3.88 -13.96
CA ALA A 605 19.41 2.81 -12.99
C ALA A 605 18.91 3.44 -11.68
N GLN A 606 17.76 2.99 -11.20
CA GLN A 606 17.09 3.51 -10.01
C GLN A 606 16.89 2.37 -9.00
N PRO A 607 17.83 2.17 -8.05
CA PRO A 607 17.65 1.18 -7.00
C PRO A 607 16.69 1.70 -5.92
N GLY A 608 15.92 0.79 -5.31
CA GLY A 608 15.09 1.14 -4.16
C GLY A 608 13.78 1.87 -4.50
N VAL A 609 13.27 1.73 -5.72
CA VAL A 609 12.04 2.39 -6.20
C VAL A 609 10.81 1.76 -5.55
N ALA A 610 9.90 2.60 -5.06
CA ALA A 610 8.64 2.14 -4.50
C ALA A 610 7.64 1.74 -5.61
N MET A 611 7.13 0.51 -5.55
CA MET A 611 6.06 0.01 -6.42
C MET A 611 4.82 -0.31 -5.59
N ARG A 612 3.66 0.01 -6.16
CA ARG A 612 2.35 -0.07 -5.53
C ARG A 612 1.41 -0.89 -6.40
N VAL A 613 0.69 -1.83 -5.81
CA VAL A 613 -0.34 -2.58 -6.54
C VAL A 613 -1.61 -2.77 -5.72
N GLY A 614 -2.72 -3.04 -6.38
CA GLY A 614 -4.00 -3.39 -5.76
C GLY A 614 -4.74 -4.41 -6.62
N SER A 615 -5.57 -5.23 -6.00
CA SER A 615 -6.36 -6.23 -6.73
C SER A 615 -7.67 -6.58 -6.05
N ASP A 616 -8.63 -7.04 -6.84
CA ASP A 616 -9.65 -7.96 -6.33
C ASP A 616 -9.02 -9.36 -6.21
N ASP A 617 -9.31 -10.04 -5.11
CA ASP A 617 -8.68 -11.30 -4.72
C ASP A 617 -7.14 -11.27 -4.68
N ALA A 618 -6.46 -12.07 -5.51
CA ALA A 618 -5.03 -12.32 -5.36
C ALA A 618 -4.21 -11.72 -6.49
N ILE A 619 -3.00 -11.25 -6.18
CA ILE A 619 -2.06 -10.62 -7.13
C ILE A 619 -0.65 -11.18 -7.02
N LYS A 620 0.04 -11.23 -8.16
CA LYS A 620 1.46 -11.61 -8.27
C LYS A 620 2.13 -10.74 -9.32
N VAL A 621 3.35 -10.27 -9.02
CA VAL A 621 4.07 -9.29 -9.84
C VAL A 621 5.48 -9.79 -10.11
N TRP A 622 5.90 -9.68 -11.36
CA TRP A 622 7.26 -9.92 -11.80
C TRP A 622 7.86 -8.66 -12.40
N LEU A 623 9.15 -8.45 -12.15
CA LEU A 623 9.94 -7.43 -12.81
C LEU A 623 11.24 -8.07 -13.33
N ASN A 624 11.50 -7.93 -14.63
CA ASN A 624 12.68 -8.48 -15.30
C ASN A 624 12.89 -10.00 -15.04
N GLY A 625 11.80 -10.77 -15.05
CA GLY A 625 11.81 -12.23 -14.81
C GLY A 625 11.78 -12.66 -13.33
N GLU A 626 12.03 -11.75 -12.38
CA GLU A 626 11.99 -12.06 -10.95
C GLU A 626 10.61 -11.77 -10.36
N VAL A 627 10.08 -12.69 -9.53
CA VAL A 627 8.89 -12.41 -8.71
C VAL A 627 9.28 -11.37 -7.65
N VAL A 628 8.71 -10.18 -7.75
CA VAL A 628 8.97 -9.07 -6.82
C VAL A 628 7.89 -8.91 -5.77
N HIS A 629 6.68 -9.44 -6.01
CA HIS A 629 5.59 -9.41 -5.05
C HIS A 629 4.58 -10.54 -5.28
N THR A 630 3.98 -11.04 -4.19
CA THR A 630 2.88 -12.01 -4.24
C THR A 630 1.98 -11.81 -3.02
N ASN A 631 0.68 -11.62 -3.24
CA ASN A 631 -0.30 -11.57 -2.17
C ASN A 631 -1.46 -12.52 -2.49
N ALA A 632 -1.39 -13.73 -1.90
CA ALA A 632 -2.30 -14.85 -2.10
C ALA A 632 -3.45 -14.85 -1.07
N ILE A 633 -4.26 -13.79 -1.06
CA ILE A 633 -5.39 -13.62 -0.13
C ILE A 633 -6.61 -13.21 -0.94
N ASN A 634 -7.78 -13.82 -0.71
CA ASN A 634 -9.05 -13.34 -1.26
C ASN A 634 -9.47 -12.06 -0.52
N ARG A 635 -9.58 -10.93 -1.22
CA ARG A 635 -9.84 -9.60 -0.66
C ARG A 635 -10.64 -8.78 -1.66
N GLY A 636 -11.46 -7.86 -1.16
CA GLY A 636 -12.15 -6.91 -2.04
C GLY A 636 -11.20 -5.87 -2.61
N ALA A 637 -11.51 -5.36 -3.81
CA ALA A 637 -10.76 -4.29 -4.43
C ALA A 637 -10.85 -2.95 -3.66
N SER A 638 -9.69 -2.40 -3.29
CA SER A 638 -9.47 -0.98 -2.98
C SER A 638 -8.23 -0.51 -3.75
N ASP A 639 -7.79 0.76 -3.63
CA ASP A 639 -6.70 1.37 -4.44
C ASP A 639 -5.33 0.64 -4.33
N PHE A 640 -4.22 1.32 -4.00
CA PHE A 640 -2.92 0.66 -3.85
C PHE A 640 -2.80 -0.12 -2.53
N GLN A 641 -3.26 -1.38 -2.54
CA GLN A 641 -3.28 -2.26 -1.37
C GLN A 641 -1.94 -2.82 -0.90
N ASP A 642 -0.99 -2.94 -1.79
CA ASP A 642 0.32 -3.50 -1.52
C ASP A 642 1.39 -2.46 -1.90
N LEU A 643 2.40 -2.28 -1.03
CA LEU A 643 3.59 -1.47 -1.29
C LEU A 643 4.84 -2.34 -1.11
N PHE A 644 5.73 -2.32 -2.09
CA PHE A 644 7.02 -3.00 -2.05
C PHE A 644 8.09 -2.22 -2.84
N VAL A 645 9.33 -2.69 -2.81
CA VAL A 645 10.47 -2.02 -3.42
C VAL A 645 11.03 -2.85 -4.58
N VAL A 646 11.35 -2.18 -5.67
CA VAL A 646 11.97 -2.76 -6.86
C VAL A 646 13.21 -1.99 -7.29
N ASP A 647 14.09 -2.63 -8.05
CA ASP A 647 15.24 -1.97 -8.66
C ASP A 647 14.99 -1.86 -10.17
N LEU A 648 15.02 -0.64 -10.71
CA LEU A 648 14.96 -0.41 -12.15
C LEU A 648 16.38 -0.38 -12.71
N LYS A 649 16.62 -1.17 -13.77
CA LYS A 649 17.82 -1.01 -14.59
C LYS A 649 17.63 0.17 -15.55
N LYS A 650 18.72 0.78 -15.99
CA LYS A 650 18.69 1.72 -17.12
C LYS A 650 18.16 1.00 -18.38
N GLY A 651 17.23 1.64 -19.09
CA GLY A 651 16.54 1.08 -20.25
C GLY A 651 15.26 0.32 -19.87
N ASP A 652 14.93 -0.70 -20.65
CA ASP A 652 13.64 -1.39 -20.61
C ASP A 652 13.50 -2.34 -19.41
N ASN A 653 12.52 -2.12 -18.54
CA ASN A 653 12.17 -3.00 -17.42
C ASN A 653 10.83 -3.69 -17.70
N LEU A 654 10.85 -5.01 -17.86
CA LEU A 654 9.65 -5.76 -18.20
C LEU A 654 8.83 -6.07 -16.94
N LEU A 655 7.59 -5.59 -16.88
CA LEU A 655 6.67 -5.76 -15.77
C LEU A 655 5.50 -6.66 -16.18
N LEU A 656 5.37 -7.81 -15.51
CA LEU A 656 4.22 -8.71 -15.65
C LEU A 656 3.42 -8.70 -14.35
N VAL A 657 2.11 -8.52 -14.45
CA VAL A 657 1.18 -8.57 -13.31
C VAL A 657 0.13 -9.63 -13.59
N LYS A 658 -0.10 -10.51 -12.61
CA LYS A 658 -1.19 -11.48 -12.62
C LYS A 658 -2.19 -11.15 -11.53
N VAL A 659 -3.47 -11.11 -11.87
CA VAL A 659 -4.59 -11.10 -10.92
C VAL A 659 -5.41 -12.37 -11.14
N SER A 660 -5.77 -13.10 -10.07
CA SER A 660 -6.62 -14.28 -10.18
C SER A 660 -7.98 -14.01 -9.55
N ASP A 661 -9.07 -14.23 -10.28
CA ASP A 661 -10.44 -14.01 -9.82
C ASP A 661 -10.93 -15.21 -9.05
N TRP A 662 -11.71 -15.00 -8.00
CA TRP A 662 -12.57 -16.03 -7.43
C TRP A 662 -14.01 -15.90 -7.90
N ILE A 663 -14.69 -14.78 -7.62
CA ILE A 663 -16.07 -14.49 -8.04
C ILE A 663 -16.35 -12.97 -8.10
N VAL A 664 -17.33 -12.59 -8.93
CA VAL A 664 -17.97 -11.26 -8.99
C VAL A 664 -17.14 -10.19 -9.73
N SER A 665 -16.31 -9.39 -9.05
CA SER A 665 -15.64 -8.23 -9.66
C SER A 665 -14.14 -8.44 -9.79
N TRP A 666 -13.54 -7.78 -10.78
CA TRP A 666 -12.14 -8.00 -11.09
C TRP A 666 -11.39 -6.70 -11.33
N THR A 667 -10.43 -6.42 -10.45
CA THR A 667 -9.75 -5.12 -10.38
C THR A 667 -8.24 -5.28 -10.32
N MET A 668 -7.51 -4.39 -10.99
CA MET A 668 -6.06 -4.22 -10.86
C MET A 668 -5.69 -2.75 -10.77
N PHE A 669 -4.82 -2.39 -9.83
CA PHE A 669 -4.14 -1.10 -9.80
C PHE A 669 -2.63 -1.32 -9.75
N VAL A 670 -1.87 -0.51 -10.50
CA VAL A 670 -0.40 -0.56 -10.52
C VAL A 670 0.13 0.87 -10.57
N GLY A 671 1.13 1.18 -9.76
CA GLY A 671 1.81 2.47 -9.72
C GLY A 671 3.28 2.29 -9.34
N ILE A 672 4.14 3.20 -9.78
CA ILE A 672 5.56 3.19 -9.46
C ILE A 672 6.06 4.63 -9.21
N ASP A 673 6.82 4.82 -8.14
CA ASP A 673 7.39 6.11 -7.75
C ASP A 673 8.76 6.32 -8.40
N ALA A 674 8.75 6.42 -9.73
CA ALA A 674 9.94 6.65 -10.53
C ALA A 674 9.57 7.38 -11.82
N ASP A 675 10.51 8.17 -12.34
CA ASP A 675 10.43 8.73 -13.68
C ASP A 675 10.63 7.59 -14.69
N VAL A 676 9.52 7.00 -15.13
CA VAL A 676 9.48 5.95 -16.14
C VAL A 676 8.51 6.31 -17.26
N ASN A 677 8.84 5.92 -18.48
CA ASN A 677 7.94 6.01 -19.61
C ASN A 677 7.20 4.68 -19.78
N THR A 678 5.87 4.73 -19.87
CA THR A 678 4.97 3.57 -19.99
C THR A 678 4.39 3.42 -21.40
N ASN A 679 4.87 4.20 -22.37
CA ASN A 679 4.32 4.17 -23.71
C ASN A 679 4.54 2.79 -24.36
N TYR A 680 3.44 2.07 -24.55
CA TYR A 680 3.39 0.87 -25.36
C TYR A 680 3.66 1.17 -26.84
N GLU A 681 3.26 2.36 -27.29
CA GLU A 681 3.87 2.95 -28.48
C GLU A 681 5.31 3.21 -28.11
N ARG A 682 6.24 2.36 -28.60
CA ARG A 682 7.66 2.71 -28.71
C ARG A 682 7.71 4.21 -28.97
N SER A 683 8.37 4.97 -28.09
CA SER A 683 8.61 6.41 -28.24
C SER A 683 8.65 6.78 -29.72
N PRO A 684 8.01 7.86 -30.19
CA PRO A 684 8.09 8.28 -31.60
C PRO A 684 9.52 8.44 -32.10
N ASP A 685 10.51 8.54 -31.19
CA ASP A 685 11.94 8.53 -31.47
C ASP A 685 12.55 7.11 -31.66
N ARG A 686 11.75 6.05 -31.62
CA ARG A 686 12.18 4.63 -31.70
C ARG A 686 11.35 3.76 -32.64
N VAL A 687 10.59 4.37 -33.56
CA VAL A 687 10.07 3.70 -34.77
C VAL A 687 10.72 4.28 -36.03
N VAL A 688 12.06 4.30 -36.13
CA VAL A 688 12.76 4.42 -37.44
C VAL A 688 14.20 3.86 -37.46
N SER A 689 14.58 2.84 -36.67
CA SER A 689 15.96 2.29 -36.78
C SER A 689 16.09 0.83 -37.23
N VAL A 690 15.04 0.00 -37.22
CA VAL A 690 15.16 -1.43 -37.59
C VAL A 690 14.35 -1.83 -38.83
N ASP A 691 13.33 -1.04 -39.20
CA ASP A 691 12.76 -1.06 -40.55
C ASP A 691 13.68 -0.23 -41.44
N VAL A 692 14.60 -0.91 -42.11
CA VAL A 692 15.72 -0.27 -42.83
C VAL A 692 15.23 0.27 -44.17
N ASN A 693 14.16 -0.29 -44.71
CA ASN A 693 13.60 0.08 -46.00
C ASN A 693 12.47 1.11 -45.90
N GLY A 694 11.92 1.31 -44.69
CA GLY A 694 10.88 2.29 -44.38
C GLY A 694 9.51 1.96 -44.98
N ASP A 695 9.25 0.70 -45.32
CA ASP A 695 7.99 0.24 -45.89
C ASP A 695 6.93 -0.08 -44.82
N GLY A 696 7.29 0.03 -43.54
CA GLY A 696 6.44 -0.24 -42.40
C GLY A 696 6.33 -1.72 -42.04
N VAL A 697 7.08 -2.60 -42.70
CA VAL A 697 7.02 -4.06 -42.54
C VAL A 697 8.41 -4.62 -42.28
N LEU A 698 8.71 -4.92 -41.02
CA LEU A 698 9.94 -5.58 -40.63
C LEU A 698 9.99 -7.02 -41.18
N ASN A 699 10.86 -7.28 -42.15
CA ASN A 699 10.98 -8.59 -42.81
C ASN A 699 12.41 -8.88 -43.32
N VAL A 700 12.59 -10.00 -44.02
CA VAL A 700 13.92 -10.43 -44.51
C VAL A 700 14.56 -9.42 -45.48
N LEU A 701 13.79 -8.56 -46.15
CA LEU A 701 14.32 -7.50 -47.02
C LEU A 701 15.14 -6.47 -46.23
N ASP A 702 14.80 -6.21 -44.97
CA ASP A 702 15.58 -5.34 -44.09
C ASP A 702 16.95 -5.94 -43.79
N LEU A 703 17.03 -7.26 -43.58
CA LEU A 703 18.29 -7.98 -43.38
C LEU A 703 19.19 -7.89 -44.62
N VAL A 704 18.59 -8.06 -45.81
CA VAL A 704 19.31 -7.92 -47.08
C VAL A 704 19.86 -6.50 -47.23
N LEU A 705 19.08 -5.47 -46.91
CA LEU A 705 19.50 -4.07 -47.00
C LEU A 705 20.64 -3.72 -46.04
N ILE A 706 20.68 -4.33 -44.86
CA ILE A 706 21.84 -4.18 -43.96
C ILE A 706 23.06 -4.85 -44.57
N SER A 707 22.91 -6.07 -45.08
CA SER A 707 24.03 -6.85 -45.62
C SER A 707 24.72 -6.17 -46.81
N ILE A 708 23.98 -5.48 -47.69
CA ILE A 708 24.56 -4.75 -48.83
C ILE A 708 25.30 -3.47 -48.39
N ASN A 709 25.05 -2.99 -47.17
CA ASN A 709 25.69 -1.82 -46.59
C ASN A 709 26.86 -2.17 -45.66
N PHE A 710 27.18 -3.45 -45.45
CA PHE A 710 28.29 -3.88 -44.59
C PHE A 710 29.61 -3.16 -44.91
N GLY A 711 30.24 -2.62 -43.87
CA GLY A 711 31.50 -1.88 -43.94
C GLY A 711 31.37 -0.39 -44.29
N ARG A 712 30.16 0.12 -44.52
CA ARG A 712 29.91 1.56 -44.65
C ARG A 712 29.97 2.25 -43.27
N THR A 713 30.47 3.48 -43.26
CA THR A 713 30.66 4.30 -42.06
C THR A 713 29.96 5.66 -42.20
N GLY A 714 29.59 6.28 -41.08
CA GLY A 714 28.82 7.54 -41.05
C GLY A 714 27.29 7.29 -40.98
N GLU A 715 26.49 8.36 -41.03
CA GLU A 715 25.02 8.25 -40.95
C GLU A 715 24.47 7.31 -42.03
N ASN A 716 23.90 6.18 -41.59
CA ASN A 716 23.35 5.16 -42.46
C ASN A 716 22.13 4.53 -41.77
N VAL A 717 21.00 4.44 -42.48
CA VAL A 717 19.78 3.80 -41.97
C VAL A 717 19.97 2.30 -41.65
N ALA A 718 21.02 1.67 -42.19
CA ALA A 718 21.41 0.31 -41.88
C ALA A 718 22.30 0.18 -40.63
N ASP A 719 22.80 1.29 -40.06
CA ASP A 719 23.51 1.32 -38.78
C ASP A 719 22.47 1.44 -37.65
N VAL A 720 21.84 0.31 -37.35
CA VAL A 720 20.69 0.26 -36.45
C VAL A 720 21.10 0.36 -34.99
N ASN A 721 22.37 0.09 -34.68
CA ASN A 721 22.92 0.19 -33.34
C ASN A 721 23.56 1.56 -33.03
N GLY A 722 23.80 2.39 -34.06
CA GLY A 722 24.34 3.74 -33.94
C GLY A 722 25.83 3.78 -33.59
N ASP A 723 26.60 2.72 -33.86
CA ASP A 723 28.04 2.62 -33.56
C ASP A 723 28.93 3.27 -34.64
N GLY A 724 28.31 3.75 -35.73
CA GLY A 724 28.96 4.43 -36.84
C GLY A 724 29.48 3.49 -37.93
N ILE A 725 29.26 2.18 -37.84
CA ILE A 725 29.67 1.19 -38.83
C ILE A 725 28.62 0.08 -39.04
N VAL A 726 28.09 -0.01 -40.25
CA VAL A 726 27.14 -1.09 -40.59
C VAL A 726 27.87 -2.44 -40.62
N ASN A 727 27.51 -3.36 -39.73
CA ASN A 727 28.16 -4.64 -39.56
C ASN A 727 27.19 -5.75 -39.11
N ILE A 728 27.74 -6.93 -38.76
CA ILE A 728 26.94 -8.10 -38.41
C ILE A 728 26.07 -7.89 -37.16
N VAL A 729 26.49 -7.03 -36.23
CA VAL A 729 25.73 -6.67 -35.03
C VAL A 729 24.43 -5.97 -35.40
N ASP A 730 24.44 -5.12 -36.44
CA ASP A 730 23.23 -4.46 -36.93
C ASP A 730 22.23 -5.45 -37.53
N LEU A 731 22.73 -6.35 -38.36
CA LEU A 731 21.91 -7.39 -38.99
C LEU A 731 21.30 -8.32 -37.94
N VAL A 732 22.08 -8.73 -36.95
CA VAL A 732 21.64 -9.61 -35.87
C VAL A 732 20.61 -8.94 -34.97
N LYS A 733 20.70 -7.63 -34.73
CA LYS A 733 19.67 -6.88 -34.01
C LYS A 733 18.35 -6.88 -34.76
N VAL A 734 18.35 -6.55 -36.05
CA VAL A 734 17.13 -6.58 -36.87
C VAL A 734 16.56 -8.00 -36.99
N ALA A 735 17.41 -9.03 -37.12
CA ALA A 735 16.98 -10.42 -37.11
C ALA A 735 16.32 -10.82 -35.78
N GLY A 736 16.81 -10.29 -34.65
CA GLY A 736 16.25 -10.53 -33.33
C GLY A 736 14.87 -9.91 -33.14
N GLU A 737 14.64 -8.75 -33.77
CA GLU A 737 13.33 -8.09 -33.80
C GLU A 737 12.34 -8.83 -34.73
N ILE A 738 12.81 -9.36 -35.87
CA ILE A 738 11.98 -10.24 -36.73
C ILE A 738 11.59 -11.53 -35.97
N GLY A 739 12.56 -12.15 -35.29
CA GLY A 739 12.36 -13.39 -34.53
C GLY A 739 11.51 -13.23 -33.26
N ALA A 740 11.13 -12.01 -32.87
CA ALA A 740 10.25 -11.74 -31.75
C ALA A 740 8.75 -11.86 -32.09
N GLY A 741 8.40 -12.03 -33.38
CA GLY A 741 7.02 -12.34 -33.81
C GLY A 741 6.78 -13.84 -33.95
N ALA A 742 5.64 -14.34 -33.45
CA ALA A 742 5.29 -15.77 -33.44
C ALA A 742 5.03 -16.45 -34.81
N ALA A 743 5.33 -15.80 -35.94
CA ALA A 743 5.23 -16.42 -37.26
C ALA A 743 6.58 -17.02 -37.67
N ALA A 744 6.57 -18.28 -38.12
CA ALA A 744 7.72 -18.85 -38.83
C ALA A 744 8.12 -17.91 -39.99
N PRO A 745 9.43 -17.74 -40.28
CA PRO A 745 9.86 -16.82 -41.32
C PRO A 745 9.28 -17.22 -42.68
N THR A 746 8.22 -16.55 -43.11
CA THR A 746 7.68 -16.71 -44.46
C THR A 746 8.58 -15.96 -45.42
N ALA A 747 9.48 -16.69 -46.07
CA ALA A 747 10.14 -16.17 -47.27
C ALA A 747 9.07 -15.97 -48.34
N HIS A 748 8.73 -14.70 -48.65
CA HIS A 748 7.88 -14.42 -49.81
C HIS A 748 8.60 -14.89 -51.09
N PRO A 749 7.86 -15.22 -52.17
CA PRO A 749 8.45 -15.68 -53.44
C PRO A 749 9.54 -14.73 -53.99
N HIS A 750 9.41 -13.42 -53.73
CA HIS A 750 10.38 -12.40 -54.12
C HIS A 750 11.59 -12.29 -53.18
N THR A 751 11.49 -12.76 -51.94
CA THR A 751 12.60 -12.81 -50.97
C THR A 751 13.63 -13.88 -51.35
N LEU A 752 13.17 -15.00 -51.91
CA LEU A 752 14.00 -16.12 -52.40
C LEU A 752 14.75 -15.79 -53.69
N GLU A 753 14.44 -14.67 -54.36
CA GLU A 753 15.18 -14.21 -55.55
C GLU A 753 16.48 -13.47 -55.19
N ILE A 754 16.60 -12.97 -53.95
CA ILE A 754 17.69 -12.08 -53.51
C ILE A 754 18.53 -12.72 -52.39
N LEU A 755 17.93 -13.54 -51.52
CA LEU A 755 18.61 -14.19 -50.40
C LEU A 755 19.01 -15.64 -50.72
N THR A 756 20.30 -15.97 -50.69
CA THR A 756 20.77 -17.35 -50.86
C THR A 756 21.06 -18.03 -49.52
N PRO A 757 20.97 -19.38 -49.44
CA PRO A 757 21.43 -20.12 -48.25
C PRO A 757 22.89 -19.84 -47.90
N THR A 758 23.72 -19.45 -48.87
CA THR A 758 25.12 -19.08 -48.63
C THR A 758 25.24 -17.74 -47.90
N ASP A 759 24.37 -16.77 -48.20
CA ASP A 759 24.34 -15.48 -47.50
C ASP A 759 23.98 -15.66 -46.03
N VAL A 760 22.91 -16.41 -45.76
CA VAL A 760 22.47 -16.71 -44.39
C VAL A 760 23.55 -17.47 -43.61
N ARG A 761 24.23 -18.45 -44.24
CA ARG A 761 25.38 -19.16 -43.62
C ARG A 761 26.52 -18.21 -43.26
N HIS A 762 26.84 -17.25 -44.12
CA HIS A 762 27.89 -16.27 -43.85
C HIS A 762 27.49 -15.30 -42.72
N TRP A 763 26.23 -14.87 -42.67
CA TRP A 763 25.74 -14.03 -41.58
C TRP A 763 25.78 -14.78 -40.25
N LEU A 764 25.25 -16.00 -40.22
CA LEU A 764 25.24 -16.84 -39.02
C LEU A 764 26.67 -17.11 -38.49
N ALA A 765 27.61 -17.44 -39.37
CA ALA A 765 29.00 -17.67 -38.99
C ALA A 765 29.67 -16.41 -38.39
N ARG A 766 29.38 -15.22 -38.96
CA ARG A 766 29.89 -13.95 -38.42
C ARG A 766 29.22 -13.58 -37.10
N ALA A 767 27.92 -13.85 -36.95
CA ALA A 767 27.17 -13.59 -35.73
C ALA A 767 27.69 -14.45 -34.56
N GLN A 768 27.93 -15.73 -34.82
CA GLN A 768 28.50 -16.66 -33.84
C GLN A 768 29.94 -16.27 -33.44
N GLN A 769 30.71 -15.64 -34.33
CA GLN A 769 32.07 -15.14 -34.03
C GLN A 769 32.06 -13.81 -33.26
N ALA A 770 30.95 -13.08 -33.24
CA ALA A 770 30.85 -11.76 -32.60
C ALA A 770 30.67 -11.82 -31.07
N ASN A 771 30.54 -13.02 -30.48
CA ASN A 771 30.39 -13.23 -29.03
C ASN A 771 29.28 -12.36 -28.40
N LEU A 772 28.14 -12.22 -29.09
CA LEU A 772 27.01 -11.41 -28.62
C LEU A 772 26.24 -12.16 -27.53
N THR A 773 25.94 -11.47 -26.43
CA THR A 773 25.29 -12.07 -25.25
C THR A 773 23.96 -11.42 -24.89
N ASP A 774 23.56 -10.34 -25.57
CA ASP A 774 22.27 -9.69 -25.32
C ASP A 774 21.11 -10.50 -25.95
N ALA A 775 19.95 -10.44 -25.30
CA ALA A 775 18.80 -11.28 -25.65
C ALA A 775 18.27 -11.04 -27.06
N THR A 776 18.33 -9.81 -27.59
CA THR A 776 17.94 -9.52 -28.98
C THR A 776 18.91 -10.16 -29.95
N SER A 777 20.21 -10.07 -29.70
CA SER A 777 21.20 -10.72 -30.56
C SER A 777 21.13 -12.25 -30.53
N LEU A 778 20.87 -12.86 -29.37
CA LEU A 778 20.67 -14.31 -29.26
C LEU A 778 19.43 -14.78 -30.04
N ARG A 779 18.32 -14.03 -29.95
CA ARG A 779 17.12 -14.25 -30.78
C ARG A 779 17.43 -14.09 -32.26
N GLY A 780 18.25 -13.11 -32.63
CA GLY A 780 18.66 -12.89 -34.01
C GLY A 780 19.48 -14.05 -34.59
N ILE A 781 20.39 -14.62 -33.80
CA ILE A 781 21.13 -15.84 -34.19
C ILE A 781 20.16 -17.01 -34.42
N LEU A 782 19.20 -17.21 -33.52
CA LEU A 782 18.20 -18.28 -33.65
C LEU A 782 17.30 -18.06 -34.88
N MET A 783 16.90 -16.82 -35.16
CA MET A 783 16.16 -16.48 -36.39
C MET A 783 16.98 -16.87 -37.61
N LEU A 784 18.26 -16.48 -37.68
CA LEU A 784 19.13 -16.81 -38.83
C LEU A 784 19.29 -18.33 -39.03
N GLU A 785 19.30 -19.12 -37.95
CA GLU A 785 19.27 -20.59 -38.02
C GLU A 785 17.96 -21.11 -38.63
N GLN A 786 16.81 -20.57 -38.20
CA GLN A 786 15.50 -20.93 -38.75
C GLN A 786 15.34 -20.49 -40.21
N LEU A 787 15.81 -19.29 -40.56
CA LEU A 787 15.80 -18.77 -41.91
C LEU A 787 16.66 -19.64 -42.83
N LEU A 788 17.83 -20.08 -42.37
CA LEU A 788 18.68 -21.00 -43.13
C LEU A 788 17.99 -22.32 -43.43
N ALA A 789 17.27 -22.88 -42.44
CA ALA A 789 16.48 -24.09 -42.62
C ALA A 789 15.31 -23.89 -43.60
N ALA A 790 14.71 -22.70 -43.64
CA ALA A 790 13.59 -22.37 -44.52
C ALA A 790 14.00 -22.14 -45.99
N VAL A 791 15.21 -21.66 -46.26
CA VAL A 791 15.67 -21.34 -47.63
C VAL A 791 16.36 -22.51 -48.37
N ILE A 792 16.56 -23.66 -47.71
CA ILE A 792 17.10 -24.87 -48.34
C ILE A 792 15.94 -25.79 -48.74
N PRO A 793 15.80 -26.15 -50.03
CA PRO A 793 14.80 -27.11 -50.48
C PRO A 793 14.95 -28.46 -49.78
N ILE A 794 13.84 -29.06 -49.34
CA ILE A 794 13.84 -30.38 -48.70
C ILE A 794 14.22 -31.47 -49.71
N GLU A 795 13.84 -31.30 -50.98
CA GLU A 795 14.10 -32.26 -52.05
C GLU A 795 14.72 -31.57 -53.29
N THR A 796 15.62 -32.30 -53.95
CA THR A 796 16.14 -31.91 -55.27
C THR A 796 15.05 -32.11 -56.32
N SER A 797 14.77 -31.10 -57.15
CA SER A 797 13.66 -31.15 -58.11
C SER A 797 13.97 -30.42 -59.43
N LEU A 798 13.39 -30.91 -60.53
CA LEU A 798 13.37 -30.21 -61.83
C LEU A 798 11.99 -29.58 -62.03
N LEU A 799 11.94 -28.29 -62.33
CA LEU A 799 10.73 -27.50 -62.49
C LEU A 799 10.40 -27.26 -63.98
N PRO A 800 9.16 -26.84 -64.33
CA PRO A 800 8.82 -26.57 -65.72
C PRO A 800 9.61 -25.38 -66.25
N ASN A 801 10.17 -25.51 -67.45
CA ASN A 801 10.80 -24.41 -68.15
C ASN A 801 9.81 -23.25 -68.41
N TYR A 802 10.30 -22.02 -68.38
CA TYR A 802 9.50 -20.82 -68.61
C TYR A 802 10.24 -19.81 -69.50
N PRO A 803 9.60 -19.21 -70.52
CA PRO A 803 8.24 -19.52 -70.99
C PRO A 803 8.15 -20.93 -71.61
N ASN A 804 6.93 -21.48 -71.73
CA ASN A 804 6.62 -22.73 -72.44
C ASN A 804 5.15 -22.67 -72.96
N PRO A 805 4.89 -22.65 -74.29
CA PRO A 805 5.88 -22.65 -75.36
C PRO A 805 6.76 -21.41 -75.38
N PHE A 806 7.99 -21.51 -75.88
CA PHE A 806 8.94 -20.40 -75.94
C PHE A 806 9.36 -20.03 -77.37
N ASN A 807 9.89 -18.81 -77.54
CA ASN A 807 10.40 -18.29 -78.81
C ASN A 807 11.49 -17.21 -78.64
N PRO A 808 12.75 -17.44 -79.05
CA PRO A 808 13.45 -18.71 -79.17
C PRO A 808 14.12 -19.16 -77.86
N GLU A 809 13.98 -18.41 -76.76
CA GLU A 809 14.71 -18.66 -75.51
C GLU A 809 13.83 -19.08 -74.32
N THR A 810 14.38 -19.91 -73.42
CA THR A 810 13.72 -20.38 -72.19
C THR A 810 14.73 -20.61 -71.07
N TRP A 811 14.26 -20.54 -69.83
CA TRP A 811 15.03 -20.90 -68.63
C TRP A 811 14.46 -22.20 -68.07
N ILE A 812 15.32 -23.05 -67.53
CA ILE A 812 15.01 -24.37 -67.00
C ILE A 812 15.28 -24.33 -65.50
N PRO A 813 14.23 -24.08 -64.67
CA PRO A 813 14.37 -23.92 -63.24
C PRO A 813 14.55 -25.27 -62.53
N TYR A 814 15.33 -25.28 -61.45
CA TYR A 814 15.58 -26.47 -60.63
C TYR A 814 15.86 -26.10 -59.16
N GLN A 815 15.77 -27.08 -58.27
CA GLN A 815 16.06 -26.95 -56.83
C GLN A 815 17.04 -28.05 -56.44
N LEU A 816 17.96 -27.74 -55.53
CA LEU A 816 18.94 -28.68 -54.97
C LEU A 816 18.78 -28.73 -53.45
N SER A 817 18.50 -29.91 -52.89
CA SER A 817 18.49 -30.13 -51.44
C SER A 817 19.90 -30.27 -50.86
N GLU A 818 20.87 -30.67 -51.68
CA GLU A 818 22.29 -30.80 -51.33
C GLU A 818 23.19 -30.27 -52.45
N PRO A 819 24.43 -29.84 -52.17
CA PRO A 819 25.37 -29.39 -53.20
C PRO A 819 25.68 -30.50 -54.22
N ALA A 820 25.57 -30.20 -55.52
CA ALA A 820 25.74 -31.20 -56.58
C ALA A 820 26.35 -30.64 -57.87
N ALA A 821 26.98 -31.48 -58.69
CA ALA A 821 27.37 -31.12 -60.05
C ALA A 821 26.16 -31.20 -60.98
N VAL A 822 25.79 -30.07 -61.59
CA VAL A 822 24.57 -29.91 -62.39
C VAL A 822 24.85 -29.88 -63.89
N MET A 823 24.12 -30.71 -64.63
CA MET A 823 24.07 -30.71 -66.09
C MET A 823 22.63 -30.82 -66.58
N VAL A 824 22.31 -30.14 -67.70
CA VAL A 824 21.04 -30.29 -68.41
C VAL A 824 21.29 -30.80 -69.82
N HIS A 825 20.68 -31.92 -70.18
CA HIS A 825 20.70 -32.48 -71.54
C HIS A 825 19.37 -32.22 -72.24
N ILE A 826 19.42 -31.74 -73.47
CA ILE A 826 18.24 -31.44 -74.29
C ILE A 826 18.17 -32.44 -75.44
N TYR A 827 17.01 -33.06 -75.65
CA TYR A 827 16.78 -34.11 -76.64
C TYR A 827 15.60 -33.77 -77.57
N ALA A 828 15.66 -34.24 -78.81
CA ALA A 828 14.52 -34.26 -79.73
C ALA A 828 13.57 -35.42 -79.41
N VAL A 829 12.36 -35.41 -80.01
CA VAL A 829 11.33 -36.45 -79.82
C VAL A 829 11.84 -37.87 -80.16
N ASN A 830 12.79 -37.99 -81.09
CA ASN A 830 13.40 -39.27 -81.46
C ASN A 830 14.54 -39.72 -80.52
N GLY A 831 14.79 -39.00 -79.41
CA GLY A 831 15.87 -39.29 -78.46
C GLY A 831 17.24 -38.73 -78.83
N SER A 832 17.40 -38.03 -79.96
CA SER A 832 18.68 -37.43 -80.35
C SER A 832 19.05 -36.28 -79.41
N LEU A 833 20.28 -36.28 -78.88
CA LEU A 833 20.80 -35.20 -78.05
C LEU A 833 21.07 -33.94 -78.91
N ILE A 834 20.41 -32.85 -78.55
CA ILE A 834 20.46 -31.55 -79.23
C ILE A 834 21.53 -30.65 -78.61
N ARG A 835 21.58 -30.56 -77.28
CA ARG A 835 22.52 -29.70 -76.55
C ARG A 835 22.79 -30.21 -75.13
N ARG A 836 24.00 -29.95 -74.62
CA ARG A 836 24.36 -30.09 -73.21
C ARG A 836 24.61 -28.71 -72.61
N LEU A 837 24.06 -28.45 -71.43
CA LEU A 837 24.31 -27.28 -70.62
C LEU A 837 25.03 -27.76 -69.36
N THR A 838 26.29 -27.37 -69.19
CA THR A 838 27.09 -27.76 -68.00
C THR A 838 27.14 -26.57 -67.06
N LEU A 839 26.49 -26.69 -65.90
CA LEU A 839 26.43 -25.63 -64.89
C LEU A 839 27.50 -25.80 -63.81
N GLY A 840 28.15 -26.97 -63.72
CA GLY A 840 29.21 -27.23 -62.76
C GLY A 840 28.69 -27.53 -61.35
N HIS A 841 29.55 -27.42 -60.34
CA HIS A 841 29.16 -27.65 -58.95
C HIS A 841 28.33 -26.47 -58.43
N GLN A 842 27.14 -26.77 -57.92
CA GLN A 842 26.16 -25.80 -57.45
C GLN A 842 25.82 -26.11 -55.99
N PRO A 843 25.75 -25.11 -55.08
CA PRO A 843 25.34 -25.31 -53.69
C PRO A 843 23.85 -25.69 -53.56
N ALA A 844 23.45 -26.23 -52.40
CA ALA A 844 22.05 -26.42 -52.09
C ALA A 844 21.29 -25.08 -52.12
N GLY A 845 20.10 -25.07 -52.74
CA GLY A 845 19.30 -23.86 -52.95
C GLY A 845 18.35 -23.94 -54.14
N THR A 846 17.66 -22.84 -54.39
CA THR A 846 16.64 -22.69 -55.44
C THR A 846 17.18 -21.91 -56.64
N TYR A 847 17.00 -22.44 -57.86
CA TYR A 847 17.49 -21.88 -59.12
C TYR A 847 16.32 -21.63 -60.08
N GLU A 848 15.38 -20.76 -59.70
CA GLU A 848 14.11 -20.57 -60.41
C GLU A 848 14.08 -19.39 -61.39
N ASN A 849 14.88 -18.36 -61.13
CA ASN A 849 14.85 -17.13 -61.92
C ASN A 849 15.82 -17.19 -63.11
N LYS A 850 15.62 -16.26 -64.07
CA LYS A 850 16.39 -16.14 -65.32
C LYS A 850 17.91 -16.05 -65.12
N ASN A 851 18.38 -15.53 -63.98
CA ASN A 851 19.79 -15.31 -63.71
C ASN A 851 20.52 -16.55 -63.18
N HIS A 852 19.79 -17.50 -62.59
CA HIS A 852 20.37 -18.68 -61.91
C HIS A 852 19.95 -20.01 -62.55
N ALA A 853 18.77 -20.05 -63.19
CA ALA A 853 18.28 -21.22 -63.90
C ALA A 853 19.15 -21.57 -65.11
N ALA A 854 19.06 -22.82 -65.58
CA ALA A 854 19.77 -23.23 -66.79
C ALA A 854 19.15 -22.56 -68.04
N TYR A 855 19.98 -21.93 -68.87
CA TYR A 855 19.53 -21.18 -70.05
C TYR A 855 19.61 -21.99 -71.34
N TRP A 856 18.55 -21.92 -72.16
CA TRP A 856 18.59 -22.40 -73.54
C TRP A 856 18.06 -21.36 -74.53
N ASP A 857 18.85 -21.09 -75.57
CA ASP A 857 18.62 -20.14 -76.67
C ASP A 857 17.91 -20.76 -77.89
N GLY A 858 17.42 -22.00 -77.77
CA GLY A 858 16.78 -22.72 -78.88
C GLY A 858 17.75 -23.17 -79.98
N ARG A 859 19.06 -23.27 -79.70
CA ARG A 859 20.08 -23.74 -80.65
C ARG A 859 20.67 -25.08 -80.26
N ASN A 860 21.06 -25.86 -81.27
CA ASN A 860 21.80 -27.12 -81.09
C ASN A 860 23.27 -26.88 -80.71
N THR A 861 24.04 -27.96 -80.57
CA THR A 861 25.46 -27.91 -80.16
C THR A 861 26.38 -27.17 -81.14
N ILE A 862 26.00 -27.07 -82.43
CA ILE A 862 26.75 -26.32 -83.45
C ILE A 862 26.22 -24.88 -83.67
N GLY A 863 25.27 -24.43 -82.83
CA GLY A 863 24.74 -23.08 -82.84
C GLY A 863 23.57 -22.84 -83.80
N GLU A 864 23.06 -23.87 -84.47
CA GLU A 864 21.93 -23.73 -85.39
C GLU A 864 20.59 -23.70 -84.64
N PRO A 865 19.64 -22.83 -85.03
CA PRO A 865 18.31 -22.80 -84.42
C PRO A 865 17.51 -24.09 -84.72
N VAL A 866 16.90 -24.70 -83.70
CA VAL A 866 16.12 -25.95 -83.86
C VAL A 866 14.68 -25.70 -84.36
N ALA A 867 14.02 -26.66 -85.01
CA ALA A 867 12.67 -26.47 -85.55
C ALA A 867 11.60 -26.31 -84.44
N SER A 868 10.48 -25.64 -84.74
CA SER A 868 9.27 -25.63 -83.88
C SER A 868 8.80 -27.05 -83.58
N GLY A 869 8.44 -27.34 -82.33
CA GLY A 869 8.03 -28.68 -81.92
C GLY A 869 8.35 -29.01 -80.45
N VAL A 870 8.15 -30.27 -80.08
CA VAL A 870 8.36 -30.79 -78.73
C VAL A 870 9.81 -31.26 -78.55
N TYR A 871 10.40 -30.91 -77.41
CA TYR A 871 11.72 -31.34 -76.97
C TYR A 871 11.64 -31.85 -75.53
N PHE A 872 12.63 -32.62 -75.11
CA PHE A 872 12.77 -33.10 -73.74
C PHE A 872 14.05 -32.56 -73.12
N TYR A 873 14.03 -32.21 -71.85
CA TYR A 873 15.22 -31.81 -71.10
C TYR A 873 15.35 -32.66 -69.84
N THR A 874 16.56 -33.14 -69.59
CA THR A 874 16.92 -33.98 -68.44
C THR A 874 17.91 -33.23 -67.57
N LEU A 875 17.56 -33.02 -66.30
CA LEU A 875 18.47 -32.53 -65.27
C LEU A 875 19.22 -33.72 -64.66
N ILE A 876 20.53 -33.58 -64.50
CA ILE A 876 21.40 -34.51 -63.79
C ILE A 876 22.09 -33.71 -62.68
N ALA A 877 21.84 -34.07 -61.42
CA ALA A 877 22.41 -33.42 -60.24
C ALA A 877 22.77 -34.50 -59.20
N GLY A 878 24.05 -34.92 -59.16
CA GLY A 878 24.46 -36.08 -58.34
C GLY A 878 23.71 -37.35 -58.77
N ASP A 879 23.03 -38.02 -57.82
CA ASP A 879 22.20 -39.21 -58.09
C ASP A 879 20.79 -38.84 -58.62
N PHE A 880 20.40 -37.57 -58.58
CA PHE A 880 19.10 -37.13 -59.06
C PHE A 880 19.09 -36.98 -60.58
N THR A 881 18.16 -37.68 -61.25
CA THR A 881 17.91 -37.55 -62.69
C THR A 881 16.42 -37.47 -62.97
N THR A 882 15.97 -36.36 -63.58
CA THR A 882 14.55 -36.17 -63.98
C THR A 882 14.45 -35.56 -65.35
N THR A 883 13.44 -35.97 -66.13
CA THR A 883 13.17 -35.46 -67.49
C THR A 883 11.80 -34.79 -67.56
N ARG A 884 11.74 -33.66 -68.28
CA ARG A 884 10.49 -32.93 -68.58
C ARG A 884 10.41 -32.58 -70.08
N LYS A 885 9.22 -32.18 -70.52
CA LYS A 885 8.95 -31.75 -71.90
C LYS A 885 8.91 -30.21 -72.00
N MET A 886 9.32 -29.68 -73.15
CA MET A 886 9.20 -28.27 -73.54
C MET A 886 8.77 -28.16 -75.00
N GLU A 887 8.14 -27.04 -75.36
CA GLU A 887 7.68 -26.75 -76.71
C GLU A 887 8.28 -25.44 -77.20
N ILE A 888 8.87 -25.45 -78.40
CA ILE A 888 9.34 -24.23 -79.07
C ILE A 888 8.37 -23.87 -80.20
N LYS A 889 7.93 -22.62 -80.23
CA LYS A 889 7.00 -22.09 -81.24
C LYS A 889 7.59 -20.82 -81.86
N LYS A 890 8.37 -20.99 -82.92
CA LYS A 890 9.01 -19.91 -83.67
C LYS A 890 8.04 -19.05 -84.45
#